data_AF-A0A2H6ELJ9-F1
#
_entry.id   AF-A0A2H6ELJ9-F1
#
_cell.length_a   1.000
_cell.length_b   1.000
_cell.length_c   1.000
_cell.angle_alpha   90.00
_cell.angle_beta   90.00
_cell.angle_gamma   90.00
#
_symmetry.space_group_name_H-M   'P 1'
#
loop_
_entity.id
_entity.type
_entity.pdbx_description
1 polymer ?
#
loop_
_entity_poly.entity_id
_entity_poly.type
_entity_poly.pdbx_seq_one_letter_code
_entity_poly.pdbx_strand_id
1 'polypeptide(L)'
;MISTDVLEKLEFTTTLNYISKYTSTEVGKNNILSTRPFSSLNTVIEEGNFVTEAKNILIEKDYPPFVFVPDLYNQLSRSNIEGSILNQLEIKSILTLAETSRKLFTFFKQTENSNLFKKIANDLFVDKVFENHISSIFTSSGEISDNASAELKRIRQEIIVKNKTLKQVVNKILKKLSDAYLVQEEYITQRDGRIVLPIKAEHKRHVKGFIHSESSTGQTVYIEPEESLELNNDILTLNFAENREIERILKNITIIIGNSSNQLKNSLNILGKLDLIFAKAKYSLEIVGAFPSFYEDETLTLIDAMHPILIKRLTREDVVPLNLKIDKESVILITGPNAGGKTVVLKTVGLLCALALSGIHIPAAPDSNLHFFKDIFLDIGDDQSIENDLSTFSSHLSNLNYIVNTADNKSLVLLDEIGTGTDPEEGAALAAALLTAFRNSNAKVLATTHHGNLKLLANNLNGFQNASMKFDTENLKPTYEFRQGLPGSSYAFEIAKKIGLSDSILQNAKLHLDIDKNKIEKFLVEIEKKSHELNKKLKSLEIENARLKGLANLYETKINNLKTKQAEILNQTSEKAKTFIEGINRKFESTIKNIRESEADKKIIKQEKEKINQLKQDVNKFYTPENNDEFVPHRKLKIGDYVKLKDSTTSGIITEIDEQKKRVSITSGNLKLNIKLSNLELAKKKKEIAEYKTEYRPYIPNTRLDIRGRKPEEVEFEIIKFIDDSYAANVERVEILHGKGTGILKSSVQKLLGKHSLVKNFYFADVEVGGDGITIIELK
;
A
#
# COMPACT_ATOMS: atom_id res chain seq x y z
N MET A 1 24.59 -20.98 2.17
CA MET A 1 23.67 -20.79 3.31
C MET A 1 23.98 -19.42 3.91
N ILE A 2 22.99 -18.53 4.01
CA ILE A 2 23.19 -17.15 4.48
C ILE A 2 23.66 -17.16 5.95
N SER A 3 24.79 -16.51 6.25
CA SER A 3 25.36 -16.49 7.59
C SER A 3 24.53 -15.64 8.57
N THR A 4 24.63 -15.95 9.87
CA THR A 4 23.97 -15.17 10.93
C THR A 4 24.45 -13.73 10.96
N ASP A 5 25.74 -13.51 10.76
CA ASP A 5 26.37 -12.19 10.80
C ASP A 5 25.84 -11.30 9.67
N VAL A 6 25.61 -11.86 8.48
CA VAL A 6 24.97 -11.15 7.36
C VAL A 6 23.53 -10.77 7.72
N LEU A 7 22.76 -11.69 8.30
CA LEU A 7 21.38 -11.40 8.72
C LEU A 7 21.32 -10.31 9.81
N GLU A 8 22.27 -10.29 10.74
CA GLU A 8 22.36 -9.25 11.76
C GLU A 8 22.71 -7.89 11.16
N LYS A 9 23.72 -7.82 10.27
CA LYS A 9 24.10 -6.59 9.56
C LYS A 9 22.99 -6.04 8.64
N LEU A 10 22.15 -6.92 8.09
CA LEU A 10 20.95 -6.56 7.33
C LEU A 10 19.74 -6.19 8.21
N GLU A 11 19.89 -6.21 9.54
CA GLU A 11 18.82 -5.89 10.50
C GLU A 11 17.62 -6.86 10.44
N PHE A 12 17.84 -8.08 9.96
CA PHE A 12 16.82 -9.12 9.85
C PHE A 12 16.31 -9.54 11.23
N THR A 13 17.21 -9.78 12.20
CA THR A 13 16.84 -10.13 13.58
C THR A 13 16.03 -9.02 14.26
N THR A 14 16.36 -7.75 13.98
CA THR A 14 15.58 -6.59 14.45
C THR A 14 14.16 -6.62 13.88
N THR A 15 14.00 -6.98 12.61
CA THR A 15 12.70 -7.14 11.98
C THR A 15 11.91 -8.30 12.61
N LEU A 16 12.53 -9.45 12.86
CA LEU A 16 11.89 -10.58 13.56
C LEU A 16 11.44 -10.20 14.98
N ASN A 17 12.24 -9.40 15.69
CA ASN A 17 11.86 -8.86 17.00
C ASN A 17 10.59 -8.00 16.93
N TYR A 18 10.40 -7.22 15.86
CA TYR A 18 9.15 -6.50 15.64
C TYR A 18 7.97 -7.43 15.36
N ILE A 19 8.18 -8.47 14.54
CA ILE A 19 7.12 -9.44 14.21
C ILE A 19 6.72 -10.26 15.45
N SER A 20 7.66 -10.52 16.37
CA SER A 20 7.39 -11.24 17.62
C SER A 20 6.43 -10.51 18.58
N LYS A 21 6.13 -9.23 18.33
CA LYS A 21 5.12 -8.49 19.10
C LYS A 21 3.67 -8.83 18.68
N TYR A 22 3.48 -9.46 17.52
CA TYR A 22 2.14 -9.86 17.05
C TYR A 22 1.76 -11.30 17.41
N THR A 23 2.72 -12.08 17.93
CA THR A 23 2.49 -13.45 18.40
C THR A 23 1.77 -13.43 19.73
N SER A 24 0.82 -14.35 19.90
CA SER A 24 0.02 -14.49 21.11
C SER A 24 0.61 -15.55 22.05
N THR A 25 1.38 -16.48 21.51
CA THR A 25 1.91 -17.65 22.23
C THR A 25 3.42 -17.62 22.35
N GLU A 26 3.94 -18.24 23.40
CA GLU A 26 5.38 -18.30 23.64
C GLU A 26 6.10 -19.15 22.58
N VAL A 27 5.50 -20.27 22.17
CA VAL A 27 6.03 -21.12 21.08
C VAL A 27 6.04 -20.36 19.75
N GLY A 28 4.96 -19.63 19.41
CA GLY A 28 4.92 -18.78 18.22
C GLY A 28 6.00 -17.69 18.24
N LYS A 29 6.21 -17.06 19.40
CA LYS A 29 7.27 -16.07 19.62
C LYS A 29 8.68 -16.65 19.42
N ASN A 30 8.94 -17.83 19.95
CA ASN A 30 10.23 -18.50 19.78
C ASN A 30 10.46 -18.93 18.32
N ASN A 31 9.41 -19.41 17.64
CA ASN A 31 9.45 -19.79 16.23
C ASN A 31 9.76 -18.59 15.30
N ILE A 32 9.19 -17.40 15.58
CA ILE A 32 9.49 -16.22 14.74
C ILE A 32 10.94 -15.75 14.95
N LEU A 33 11.43 -15.74 16.19
CA LEU A 33 12.80 -15.30 16.49
C LEU A 33 13.86 -16.26 15.95
N SER A 34 13.53 -17.55 15.83
CA SER A 34 14.39 -18.57 15.23
C SER A 34 14.24 -18.71 13.71
N THR A 35 13.36 -17.91 13.08
CA THR A 35 13.13 -17.97 11.63
C THR A 35 14.40 -17.64 10.86
N ARG A 36 14.66 -18.41 9.79
CA ARG A 36 15.79 -18.24 8.87
C ARG A 36 15.32 -18.39 7.42
N PRO A 37 16.04 -17.82 6.44
CA PRO A 37 15.77 -18.04 5.03
C PRO A 37 15.80 -19.53 4.67
N PHE A 38 14.83 -19.99 3.88
CA PHE A 38 14.73 -21.38 3.44
C PHE A 38 15.67 -21.66 2.26
N SER A 39 16.15 -22.91 2.17
CA SER A 39 17.06 -23.37 1.11
C SER A 39 16.35 -23.88 -0.15
N SER A 40 15.03 -24.01 -0.13
CA SER A 40 14.22 -24.52 -1.24
C SER A 40 13.15 -23.52 -1.66
N LEU A 41 13.07 -23.23 -2.95
CA LEU A 41 12.08 -22.33 -3.53
C LEU A 41 10.65 -22.78 -3.24
N ASN A 42 10.37 -24.09 -3.31
CA ASN A 42 9.04 -24.62 -3.02
C ASN A 42 8.59 -24.30 -1.59
N THR A 43 9.48 -24.46 -0.61
CA THR A 43 9.16 -24.13 0.79
C THR A 43 8.94 -22.63 1.00
N VAL A 44 9.69 -21.77 0.29
CA VAL A 44 9.50 -20.32 0.33
C VAL A 44 8.10 -19.95 -0.18
N ILE A 45 7.70 -20.49 -1.33
CA ILE A 45 6.40 -20.24 -1.94
C ILE A 45 5.26 -20.78 -1.06
N GLU A 46 5.40 -21.98 -0.53
CA GLU A 46 4.40 -22.56 0.38
C GLU A 46 4.20 -21.69 1.63
N GLU A 47 5.28 -21.32 2.32
CA GLU A 47 5.21 -20.48 3.53
C GLU A 47 4.70 -19.06 3.22
N GLY A 48 5.05 -18.48 2.07
CA GLY A 48 4.49 -17.21 1.61
C GLY A 48 2.98 -17.27 1.30
N ASN A 49 2.52 -18.38 0.71
CA ASN A 49 1.10 -18.61 0.44
C ASN A 49 0.31 -18.77 1.74
N PHE A 50 0.86 -19.43 2.77
CA PHE A 50 0.24 -19.46 4.10
C PHE A 50 0.04 -18.06 4.68
N VAL A 51 1.04 -17.18 4.56
CA VAL A 51 0.93 -15.79 5.04
C VAL A 51 -0.08 -14.99 4.21
N THR A 52 -0.14 -15.23 2.90
CA THR A 52 -1.13 -14.60 2.01
C THR A 52 -2.55 -15.00 2.36
N GLU A 53 -2.81 -16.30 2.57
CA GLU A 53 -4.12 -16.81 2.99
C GLU A 53 -4.51 -16.25 4.37
N ALA A 54 -3.59 -16.25 5.35
CA ALA A 54 -3.84 -15.65 6.67
C ALA A 54 -4.13 -14.15 6.59
N LYS A 55 -3.41 -13.42 5.71
CA LYS A 55 -3.63 -11.98 5.49
C LYS A 55 -5.05 -11.73 4.95
N ASN A 56 -5.50 -12.55 4.00
CA ASN A 56 -6.85 -12.43 3.43
C ASN A 56 -7.93 -12.69 4.49
N ILE A 57 -7.77 -13.72 5.32
CA ILE A 57 -8.68 -14.01 6.45
C ILE A 57 -8.79 -12.79 7.38
N LEU A 58 -7.67 -12.14 7.71
CA LEU A 58 -7.66 -10.95 8.57
C LEU A 58 -8.33 -9.73 7.93
N ILE A 59 -8.25 -9.57 6.60
CA ILE A 59 -8.89 -8.45 5.85
C ILE A 59 -10.41 -8.62 5.85
N GLU A 60 -10.90 -9.85 5.75
CA GLU A 60 -12.33 -10.20 5.77
C GLU A 60 -12.97 -9.99 7.18
N LYS A 61 -12.17 -9.55 8.16
CA LYS A 61 -12.49 -9.26 9.58
C LYS A 61 -12.68 -10.47 10.50
N ASP A 62 -12.31 -11.66 10.04
CA ASP A 62 -12.30 -12.85 10.88
C ASP A 62 -10.96 -12.97 11.63
N TYR A 63 -10.95 -12.65 12.92
CA TYR A 63 -9.78 -12.83 13.77
C TYR A 63 -9.79 -14.22 14.42
N PRO A 64 -8.73 -15.03 14.23
CA PRO A 64 -8.63 -16.31 14.91
C PRO A 64 -8.54 -16.09 16.43
N PRO A 65 -9.23 -16.92 17.24
CA PRO A 65 -9.31 -16.77 18.69
C PRO A 65 -8.04 -17.26 19.40
N PHE A 66 -6.91 -16.60 19.15
CA PHE A 66 -5.67 -16.85 19.88
C PHE A 66 -5.76 -16.29 21.30
N VAL A 67 -5.31 -17.10 22.26
CA VAL A 67 -5.14 -16.73 23.66
C VAL A 67 -3.68 -16.99 24.03
N PHE A 68 -3.17 -16.27 25.03
CA PHE A 68 -1.83 -16.54 25.54
C PHE A 68 -1.72 -17.96 26.09
N VAL A 69 -0.77 -18.72 25.54
CA VAL A 69 -0.40 -20.06 25.99
C VAL A 69 1.13 -20.06 26.21
N PRO A 70 1.61 -20.37 27.43
CA PRO A 70 3.04 -20.49 27.69
C PRO A 70 3.62 -21.75 27.03
N ASP A 71 4.93 -21.89 27.01
CA ASP A 71 5.56 -23.14 26.59
C ASP A 71 5.29 -24.25 27.63
N LEU A 72 4.48 -25.24 27.21
CA LEU A 72 4.04 -26.35 28.05
C LEU A 72 4.77 -27.67 27.74
N TYR A 73 5.79 -27.65 26.88
CA TYR A 73 6.46 -28.88 26.42
C TYR A 73 7.02 -29.72 27.57
N ASN A 74 7.64 -29.06 28.56
CA ASN A 74 8.23 -29.72 29.73
C ASN A 74 7.16 -30.30 30.66
N GLN A 75 6.07 -29.58 30.88
CA GLN A 75 4.94 -29.96 31.72
C GLN A 75 4.22 -31.18 31.12
N LEU A 76 3.96 -31.16 29.81
CA LEU A 76 3.38 -32.29 29.08
C LEU A 76 4.34 -33.49 29.04
N SER A 77 5.65 -33.28 29.00
CA SER A 77 6.61 -34.38 29.11
C SER A 77 6.62 -34.99 30.51
N ARG A 78 6.57 -34.15 31.55
CA ARG A 78 6.50 -34.57 32.95
C ARG A 78 5.21 -35.30 33.29
N SER A 79 4.09 -35.00 32.65
CA SER A 79 2.81 -35.69 32.92
C SER A 79 2.82 -37.16 32.49
N ASN A 80 3.74 -37.59 31.64
CA ASN A 80 3.91 -39.00 31.25
C ASN A 80 4.71 -39.82 32.27
N ILE A 81 5.43 -39.16 33.18
CA ILE A 81 6.27 -39.83 34.17
C ILE A 81 5.37 -40.33 35.29
N GLU A 82 5.48 -41.62 35.61
CA GLU A 82 4.69 -42.24 36.67
C GLU A 82 4.96 -41.56 38.02
N GLY A 83 3.91 -41.20 38.74
CA GLY A 83 4.00 -40.50 40.03
C GLY A 83 4.22 -38.98 39.94
N SER A 84 4.34 -38.41 38.74
CA SER A 84 4.40 -36.96 38.55
C SER A 84 3.07 -36.28 38.90
N ILE A 85 3.16 -35.06 39.44
CA ILE A 85 2.02 -34.24 39.82
C ILE A 85 2.24 -32.85 39.23
N LEU A 86 1.28 -32.41 38.42
CA LEU A 86 1.24 -31.03 37.92
C LEU A 86 0.53 -30.14 38.94
N ASN A 87 1.02 -28.90 39.03
CA ASN A 87 0.38 -27.90 39.87
C ASN A 87 -0.87 -27.32 39.18
N GLN A 88 -1.65 -26.57 39.96
CA GLN A 88 -2.90 -25.95 39.51
C GLN A 88 -2.72 -25.00 38.31
N LEU A 89 -1.66 -24.20 38.29
CA LEU A 89 -1.40 -23.24 37.21
C LEU A 89 -1.00 -23.94 35.90
N GLU A 90 -0.21 -25.01 36.00
CA GLU A 90 0.20 -25.86 34.89
C GLU A 90 -1.03 -26.53 34.25
N ILE A 91 -1.90 -27.14 35.06
CA ILE A 91 -3.14 -27.78 34.58
C ILE A 91 -4.07 -26.77 33.92
N LYS A 92 -4.23 -25.58 34.51
CA LYS A 92 -5.06 -24.51 33.93
C LYS A 92 -4.51 -24.03 32.58
N SER A 93 -3.19 -23.94 32.44
CA SER A 93 -2.54 -23.58 31.19
C SER A 93 -2.75 -24.66 30.12
N ILE A 94 -2.73 -25.95 30.51
CA ILE A 94 -3.04 -27.07 29.60
C ILE A 94 -4.52 -27.09 29.19
N LEU A 95 -5.44 -26.76 30.11
CA LEU A 95 -6.85 -26.57 29.77
C LEU A 95 -7.01 -25.42 28.75
N THR A 96 -6.31 -24.31 28.95
CA THR A 96 -6.33 -23.16 28.02
C THR A 96 -5.82 -23.58 26.63
N LEU A 97 -4.77 -24.40 26.56
CA LEU A 97 -4.28 -24.99 25.31
C LEU A 97 -5.37 -25.84 24.61
N ALA A 98 -6.01 -26.76 25.34
CA ALA A 98 -7.06 -27.63 24.77
C ALA A 98 -8.27 -26.82 24.27
N GLU A 99 -8.75 -25.85 25.06
CA GLU A 99 -9.85 -24.97 24.65
C GLU A 99 -9.49 -24.13 23.42
N THR A 100 -8.28 -23.58 23.37
CA THR A 100 -7.81 -22.76 22.25
C THR A 100 -7.68 -23.62 20.99
N SER A 101 -7.15 -24.83 21.13
CA SER A 101 -7.07 -25.84 20.05
C SER A 101 -8.45 -26.11 19.43
N ARG A 102 -9.48 -26.41 20.25
CA ARG A 102 -10.85 -26.60 19.76
C ARG A 102 -11.45 -25.34 19.12
N LYS A 103 -11.25 -24.17 19.73
CA LYS A 103 -11.76 -22.89 19.20
C LYS A 103 -11.15 -22.60 17.82
N LEU A 104 -9.84 -22.80 17.66
CA LEU A 104 -9.15 -22.65 16.37
C LEU A 104 -9.64 -23.67 15.34
N PHE A 105 -9.78 -24.95 15.71
CA PHE A 105 -10.35 -25.97 14.84
C PHE A 105 -11.74 -25.57 14.31
N THR A 106 -12.60 -25.11 15.22
CA THR A 106 -13.97 -24.68 14.86
C THR A 106 -13.95 -23.46 13.95
N PHE A 107 -13.09 -22.48 14.24
CA PHE A 107 -12.89 -21.28 13.43
C PHE A 107 -12.49 -21.65 12.00
N PHE A 108 -11.38 -22.36 11.80
CA PHE A 108 -10.90 -22.69 10.45
C PHE A 108 -11.85 -23.61 9.68
N LYS A 109 -12.63 -24.44 10.37
CA LYS A 109 -13.67 -25.26 9.73
C LYS A 109 -14.80 -24.41 9.14
N GLN A 110 -15.15 -23.30 9.81
CA GLN A 110 -16.22 -22.39 9.40
C GLN A 110 -15.76 -21.33 8.40
N THR A 111 -14.48 -20.92 8.44
CA THR A 111 -13.93 -19.92 7.51
C THR A 111 -13.95 -20.46 6.07
N GLU A 112 -14.51 -19.67 5.16
CA GLU A 112 -14.41 -19.92 3.72
C GLU A 112 -12.99 -19.63 3.22
N ASN A 113 -12.55 -20.22 2.12
CA ASN A 113 -11.21 -19.99 1.53
C ASN A 113 -9.98 -20.28 2.42
N SER A 114 -10.12 -21.05 3.50
CA SER A 114 -9.03 -21.44 4.41
C SER A 114 -8.47 -22.85 4.16
N ASN A 115 -8.33 -23.24 2.89
CA ASN A 115 -8.02 -24.64 2.52
C ASN A 115 -6.68 -25.15 3.08
N LEU A 116 -5.66 -24.30 3.13
CA LEU A 116 -4.36 -24.67 3.69
C LEU A 116 -4.46 -24.81 5.22
N PHE A 117 -5.19 -23.91 5.88
CA PHE A 117 -5.39 -23.97 7.33
C PHE A 117 -6.30 -25.11 7.77
N LYS A 118 -7.31 -25.50 6.98
CA LYS A 118 -8.17 -26.66 7.27
C LYS A 118 -7.38 -27.96 7.38
N LYS A 119 -6.35 -28.14 6.56
CA LYS A 119 -5.45 -29.31 6.65
C LYS A 119 -4.66 -29.32 7.96
N ILE A 120 -4.04 -28.19 8.30
CA ILE A 120 -3.25 -28.04 9.54
C ILE A 120 -4.16 -28.16 10.79
N ALA A 121 -5.35 -27.58 10.73
CA ALA A 121 -6.28 -27.55 11.84
C ALA A 121 -6.83 -28.94 12.18
N ASN A 122 -6.91 -29.87 11.22
CA ASN A 122 -7.40 -31.23 11.48
C ASN A 122 -6.55 -32.02 12.50
N ASP A 123 -5.28 -31.65 12.66
CA ASP A 123 -4.36 -32.30 13.59
C ASP A 123 -4.39 -31.66 15.01
N LEU A 124 -5.23 -30.64 15.20
CA LEU A 124 -5.48 -30.03 16.51
C LEU A 124 -6.25 -30.98 17.42
N PHE A 125 -5.89 -30.98 18.70
CA PHE A 125 -6.59 -31.75 19.73
C PHE A 125 -7.99 -31.17 19.96
N VAL A 126 -9.00 -32.03 19.81
CA VAL A 126 -10.40 -31.68 20.03
C VAL A 126 -11.05 -32.77 20.88
N ASP A 127 -11.14 -32.52 22.17
CA ASP A 127 -11.85 -33.40 23.09
C ASP A 127 -12.60 -32.57 24.15
N LYS A 128 -13.92 -32.44 23.94
CA LYS A 128 -14.79 -31.70 24.85
C LYS A 128 -14.99 -32.44 26.18
N VAL A 129 -14.86 -33.76 26.20
CA VAL A 129 -14.96 -34.56 27.44
C VAL A 129 -13.74 -34.28 28.32
N PHE A 130 -12.55 -34.26 27.72
CA PHE A 130 -11.31 -33.83 28.39
C PHE A 130 -11.43 -32.41 28.96
N GLU A 131 -11.87 -31.43 28.15
CA GLU A 131 -12.09 -30.04 28.61
C GLU A 131 -13.07 -29.98 29.80
N ASN A 132 -14.20 -30.67 29.70
CA ASN A 132 -15.24 -30.68 30.75
C ASN A 132 -14.74 -31.33 32.04
N HIS A 133 -14.01 -32.43 31.95
CA HIS A 133 -13.44 -33.10 33.12
C HIS A 133 -12.48 -32.18 33.88
N ILE A 134 -11.58 -31.49 33.18
CA ILE A 134 -10.61 -30.59 33.83
C ILE A 134 -11.29 -29.30 34.32
N SER A 135 -12.16 -28.69 33.52
CA SER A 135 -12.84 -27.44 33.90
C SER A 135 -13.76 -27.59 35.10
N SER A 136 -14.43 -28.75 35.27
CA SER A 136 -15.31 -29.01 36.42
C SER A 136 -14.61 -28.96 37.78
N ILE A 137 -13.29 -29.12 37.78
CA ILE A 137 -12.46 -29.15 38.98
C ILE A 137 -12.07 -27.73 39.40
N PHE A 138 -12.17 -26.74 38.51
CA PHE A 138 -11.82 -25.35 38.81
C PHE A 138 -13.06 -24.49 39.03
N THR A 139 -12.95 -23.53 39.95
CA THR A 139 -13.93 -22.44 40.10
C THR A 139 -13.70 -21.38 39.02
N SER A 140 -14.64 -20.43 38.90
CA SER A 140 -14.47 -19.24 38.05
C SER A 140 -13.28 -18.36 38.46
N SER A 141 -12.88 -18.35 39.74
CA SER A 141 -11.67 -17.67 40.21
C SER A 141 -10.38 -18.43 39.87
N GLY A 142 -10.49 -19.68 39.42
CA GLY A 142 -9.36 -20.54 39.07
C GLY A 142 -8.79 -21.33 40.25
N GLU A 143 -9.48 -21.35 41.39
CA GLU A 143 -9.20 -22.21 42.55
C GLU A 143 -9.79 -23.61 42.35
N ILE A 144 -9.39 -24.60 43.17
CA ILE A 144 -10.01 -25.93 43.12
C ILE A 144 -11.42 -25.82 43.69
N SER A 145 -12.40 -26.25 42.91
CA SER A 145 -13.82 -26.27 43.24
C SER A 145 -14.11 -27.17 44.42
N ASP A 146 -15.00 -26.74 45.31
CA ASP A 146 -15.53 -27.59 46.39
C ASP A 146 -16.16 -28.87 45.84
N ASN A 147 -16.71 -28.82 44.61
CA ASN A 147 -17.35 -29.95 43.95
C ASN A 147 -16.35 -30.81 43.16
N ALA A 148 -15.03 -30.55 43.24
CA ALA A 148 -14.02 -31.37 42.56
C ALA A 148 -14.02 -32.82 43.06
N SER A 149 -14.34 -33.05 44.33
CA SER A 149 -14.65 -34.38 44.86
C SER A 149 -15.66 -34.30 46.01
N ALA A 150 -16.43 -35.37 46.21
CA ALA A 150 -17.37 -35.46 47.33
C ALA A 150 -16.64 -35.41 48.68
N GLU A 151 -15.43 -35.96 48.75
CA GLU A 151 -14.60 -35.97 49.95
C GLU A 151 -14.03 -34.58 50.27
N LEU A 152 -13.53 -33.85 49.27
CA LEU A 152 -13.04 -32.48 49.43
C LEU A 152 -14.17 -31.56 49.94
N LYS A 153 -15.37 -31.70 49.36
CA LYS A 153 -16.56 -30.97 49.81
C LYS A 153 -16.86 -31.22 51.28
N ARG A 154 -16.83 -32.48 51.71
CA ARG A 154 -17.05 -32.87 53.10
C ARG A 154 -16.00 -32.25 54.02
N ILE A 155 -14.71 -32.37 53.67
CA ILE A 155 -13.59 -31.83 54.46
C ILE A 155 -13.74 -30.31 54.62
N ARG A 156 -13.99 -29.58 53.53
CA ARG A 156 -14.19 -28.12 53.57
C ARG A 156 -15.39 -27.71 54.41
N GLN A 157 -16.50 -28.44 54.31
CA GLN A 157 -17.67 -28.19 55.15
C GLN A 157 -17.37 -28.41 56.63
N GLU A 158 -16.64 -29.47 56.99
CA GLU A 158 -16.21 -29.72 58.36
C GLU A 158 -15.26 -28.63 58.87
N ILE A 159 -14.31 -28.16 58.05
CA ILE A 159 -13.42 -27.04 58.36
C ILE A 159 -14.24 -25.77 58.65
N ILE A 160 -15.23 -25.44 57.82
CA ILE A 160 -16.09 -24.26 58.00
C ILE A 160 -16.89 -24.37 59.30
N VAL A 161 -17.49 -25.53 59.57
CA VAL A 161 -18.26 -25.78 60.80
C VAL A 161 -17.37 -25.68 62.04
N LYS A 162 -16.22 -26.37 62.07
CA LYS A 162 -15.29 -26.33 63.21
C LYS A 162 -14.69 -24.95 63.41
N ASN A 163 -14.34 -24.21 62.36
CA ASN A 163 -13.89 -22.83 62.48
C ASN A 163 -14.96 -21.91 63.08
N LYS A 164 -16.24 -22.09 62.69
CA LYS A 164 -17.34 -21.32 63.27
C LYS A 164 -17.51 -21.61 64.76
N THR A 165 -17.44 -22.88 65.15
CA THR A 165 -17.48 -23.31 66.56
C THR A 165 -16.30 -22.76 67.35
N LEU A 166 -15.07 -22.87 66.81
CA LEU A 166 -13.85 -22.33 67.41
C LEU A 166 -13.96 -20.82 67.63
N LYS A 167 -14.39 -20.05 66.62
CA LYS A 167 -14.62 -18.60 66.77
C LYS A 167 -15.63 -18.29 67.85
N GLN A 168 -16.71 -19.06 67.99
CA GLN A 168 -17.71 -18.85 69.04
C GLN A 168 -17.14 -19.13 70.44
N VAL A 169 -16.34 -20.19 70.60
CA VAL A 169 -15.67 -20.54 71.87
C VAL A 169 -14.66 -19.46 72.23
N VAL A 170 -13.75 -19.13 71.31
CA VAL A 170 -12.70 -18.14 71.53
C VAL A 170 -13.28 -16.74 71.79
N ASN A 171 -14.35 -16.33 71.08
CA ASN A 171 -15.01 -15.05 71.36
C ASN A 171 -15.69 -15.00 72.74
N LYS A 172 -16.26 -16.12 73.22
CA LYS A 172 -16.80 -16.20 74.59
C LYS A 172 -15.69 -16.04 75.63
N ILE A 173 -14.53 -16.65 75.39
CA ILE A 173 -13.35 -16.55 76.27
C ILE A 173 -12.79 -15.13 76.23
N LEU A 174 -12.61 -14.56 75.02
CA LEU A 174 -12.16 -13.20 74.81
C LEU A 174 -13.04 -12.19 75.55
N LYS A 175 -14.37 -12.34 75.48
CA LYS A 175 -15.31 -11.45 76.20
C LYS A 175 -15.11 -11.53 77.72
N LYS A 176 -15.01 -12.73 78.28
CA LYS A 176 -14.73 -12.92 79.72
C LYS A 176 -13.39 -12.32 80.15
N LEU A 177 -12.37 -12.42 79.31
CA LEU A 177 -11.03 -11.90 79.60
C LEU A 177 -10.91 -10.38 79.39
N SER A 178 -11.66 -9.81 78.44
CA SER A 178 -11.79 -8.37 78.20
C SER A 178 -12.53 -7.71 79.37
N ASP A 179 -13.65 -8.30 79.84
CA ASP A 179 -14.38 -7.84 81.03
C ASP A 179 -13.48 -7.83 82.30
N ALA A 180 -12.42 -8.66 82.32
CA ALA A 180 -11.42 -8.73 83.39
C ALA A 180 -10.15 -7.88 83.13
N TYR A 181 -10.11 -7.08 82.06
CA TYR A 181 -8.96 -6.23 81.64
C TYR A 181 -7.63 -6.97 81.37
N LEU A 182 -7.68 -8.29 81.11
CA LEU A 182 -6.50 -9.15 80.91
C LEU A 182 -5.96 -9.15 79.46
N VAL A 183 -6.77 -8.69 78.52
CA VAL A 183 -6.47 -8.73 77.08
C VAL A 183 -5.86 -7.38 76.63
N GLN A 184 -4.91 -7.42 75.70
CA GLN A 184 -4.33 -6.19 75.12
C GLN A 184 -5.23 -5.63 73.99
N GLU A 185 -5.81 -6.51 73.18
CA GLU A 185 -6.62 -6.17 72.00
C GLU A 185 -7.93 -6.96 71.98
N GLU A 186 -9.07 -6.31 71.72
CA GLU A 186 -10.41 -6.94 71.78
C GLU A 186 -10.81 -7.69 70.50
N TYR A 187 -9.84 -8.29 69.81
CA TYR A 187 -10.09 -9.12 68.65
C TYR A 187 -9.22 -10.39 68.66
N ILE A 188 -9.75 -11.45 68.07
CA ILE A 188 -9.02 -12.71 67.90
C ILE A 188 -7.93 -12.54 66.84
N THR A 189 -6.76 -13.13 67.08
CA THR A 189 -5.63 -13.11 66.14
C THR A 189 -5.26 -14.53 65.72
N GLN A 190 -4.59 -14.67 64.58
CA GLN A 190 -4.11 -15.97 64.10
C GLN A 190 -2.58 -15.98 64.10
N ARG A 191 -1.98 -17.00 64.72
CA ARG A 191 -0.52 -17.23 64.75
C ARG A 191 -0.26 -18.67 64.32
N ASP A 192 0.63 -18.86 63.34
CA ASP A 192 0.99 -20.17 62.79
C ASP A 192 -0.23 -21.03 62.38
N GLY A 193 -1.26 -20.37 61.83
CA GLY A 193 -2.50 -21.02 61.40
C GLY A 193 -3.50 -21.32 62.53
N ARG A 194 -3.18 -21.05 63.80
CA ARG A 194 -4.03 -21.27 64.97
C ARG A 194 -4.67 -19.98 65.47
N ILE A 195 -5.92 -20.06 65.93
CA ILE A 195 -6.58 -18.90 66.57
C ILE A 195 -6.07 -18.77 68.01
N VAL A 196 -5.57 -17.58 68.35
CA VAL A 196 -4.95 -17.24 69.62
C VAL A 196 -5.51 -15.94 70.18
N LEU A 197 -5.36 -15.75 71.49
CA LEU A 197 -5.79 -14.55 72.20
C LEU A 197 -4.59 -13.66 72.56
N PRO A 198 -4.64 -12.34 72.29
CA PRO A 198 -3.56 -11.41 72.62
C PRO A 198 -3.66 -10.96 74.08
N ILE A 199 -2.91 -11.60 74.97
CA ILE A 199 -2.92 -11.34 76.42
C ILE A 199 -1.77 -10.41 76.80
N LYS A 200 -2.00 -9.49 77.74
CA LYS A 200 -0.92 -8.66 78.31
C LYS A 200 0.16 -9.54 78.94
N ALA A 201 1.43 -9.25 78.68
CA ALA A 201 2.54 -10.10 79.13
C ALA A 201 2.56 -10.32 80.66
N GLU A 202 2.17 -9.30 81.42
CA GLU A 202 2.01 -9.32 82.88
C GLU A 202 0.91 -10.28 83.37
N HIS A 203 -0.09 -10.57 82.52
CA HIS A 203 -1.21 -11.46 82.85
C HIS A 203 -1.10 -12.86 82.22
N LYS A 204 0.03 -13.21 81.60
CA LYS A 204 0.20 -14.49 80.88
C LYS A 204 -0.03 -15.75 81.71
N ARG A 205 0.12 -15.69 83.04
CA ARG A 205 -0.13 -16.82 83.96
C ARG A 205 -1.58 -16.95 84.43
N HIS A 206 -2.42 -15.94 84.18
CA HIS A 206 -3.83 -15.93 84.60
C HIS A 206 -4.74 -16.66 83.61
N VAL A 207 -4.27 -16.84 82.36
CA VAL A 207 -5.01 -17.55 81.32
C VAL A 207 -4.46 -18.98 81.22
N LYS A 208 -5.32 -19.98 81.38
CA LYS A 208 -4.95 -21.38 81.17
C LYS A 208 -4.87 -21.66 79.66
N GLY A 209 -3.66 -21.94 79.18
CA GLY A 209 -3.41 -22.15 77.76
C GLY A 209 -1.93 -22.27 77.43
N PHE A 210 -1.65 -22.40 76.14
CA PHE A 210 -0.31 -22.57 75.59
C PHE A 210 0.16 -21.29 74.92
N ILE A 211 1.36 -20.85 75.25
CA ILE A 211 1.98 -19.67 74.61
C ILE A 211 2.53 -20.09 73.26
N HIS A 212 2.09 -19.43 72.18
CA HIS A 212 2.59 -19.68 70.82
C HIS A 212 3.67 -18.69 70.41
N SER A 213 3.49 -17.41 70.72
CA SER A 213 4.44 -16.37 70.36
C SER A 213 4.33 -15.15 71.28
N GLU A 214 5.37 -14.33 71.29
CA GLU A 214 5.38 -13.03 71.96
C GLU A 214 5.53 -11.91 70.91
N SER A 215 4.93 -10.76 71.16
CA SER A 215 5.07 -9.58 70.30
C SER A 215 6.51 -9.07 70.25
N SER A 216 6.89 -8.38 69.18
CA SER A 216 8.23 -7.78 69.03
C SER A 216 8.61 -6.81 70.16
N THR A 217 7.63 -6.18 70.81
CA THR A 217 7.81 -5.27 71.96
C THR A 217 7.83 -6.01 73.31
N GLY A 218 7.57 -7.32 73.33
CA GLY A 218 7.44 -8.14 74.55
C GLY A 218 6.21 -7.84 75.42
N GLN A 219 5.35 -6.90 75.02
CA GLN A 219 4.21 -6.44 75.83
C GLN A 219 2.96 -7.34 75.68
N THR A 220 2.87 -8.12 74.61
CA THR A 220 1.73 -9.01 74.34
C THR A 220 2.21 -10.44 74.13
N VAL A 221 1.53 -11.39 74.74
CA VAL A 221 1.75 -12.83 74.63
C VAL A 221 0.52 -13.43 73.97
N TYR A 222 0.72 -14.18 72.88
CA TYR A 222 -0.35 -14.85 72.15
C TYR A 222 -0.57 -16.25 72.73
N ILE A 223 -1.72 -16.45 73.38
CA ILE A 223 -2.05 -17.67 74.10
C ILE A 223 -3.19 -18.40 73.38
N GLU A 224 -3.04 -19.70 73.14
CA GLU A 224 -4.11 -20.62 72.77
C GLU A 224 -4.79 -21.14 74.04
N PRO A 225 -6.07 -20.80 74.30
CA PRO A 225 -6.80 -21.33 75.45
C PRO A 225 -6.91 -22.87 75.39
N GLU A 226 -6.83 -23.51 76.55
CA GLU A 226 -6.97 -24.97 76.69
C GLU A 226 -8.28 -25.48 76.06
N GLU A 227 -9.38 -24.75 76.25
CA GLU A 227 -10.72 -25.05 75.73
C GLU A 227 -10.81 -25.03 74.18
N SER A 228 -9.82 -24.43 73.52
CA SER A 228 -9.75 -24.31 72.06
C SER A 228 -8.76 -25.29 71.41
N LEU A 229 -7.94 -25.98 72.21
CA LEU A 229 -6.84 -26.82 71.74
C LEU A 229 -7.32 -27.96 70.83
N GLU A 230 -8.37 -28.70 71.25
CA GLU A 230 -8.92 -29.80 70.47
C GLU A 230 -9.45 -29.32 69.12
N LEU A 231 -10.20 -28.22 69.11
CA LEU A 231 -10.78 -27.64 67.88
C LEU A 231 -9.69 -27.14 66.92
N ASN A 232 -8.63 -26.50 67.42
CA ASN A 232 -7.50 -26.07 66.59
C ASN A 232 -6.74 -27.27 66.00
N ASN A 233 -6.46 -28.31 66.79
CA ASN A 233 -5.78 -29.53 66.31
C ASN A 233 -6.63 -30.28 65.28
N ASP A 234 -7.95 -30.34 65.48
CA ASP A 234 -8.89 -30.91 64.53
C ASP A 234 -8.91 -30.15 63.21
N ILE A 235 -8.95 -28.82 63.24
CA ILE A 235 -8.89 -27.96 62.04
C ILE A 235 -7.56 -28.17 61.31
N LEU A 236 -6.44 -28.24 62.03
CA LEU A 236 -5.14 -28.54 61.41
C LEU A 236 -5.13 -29.92 60.73
N THR A 237 -5.70 -30.93 61.39
CA THR A 237 -5.82 -32.29 60.82
C THR A 237 -6.66 -32.29 59.55
N LEU A 238 -7.77 -31.56 59.56
CA LEU A 238 -8.63 -31.39 58.39
C LEU A 238 -7.92 -30.61 57.26
N ASN A 239 -7.14 -29.58 57.58
CA ASN A 239 -6.34 -28.85 56.58
C ASN A 239 -5.28 -29.77 55.93
N PHE A 240 -4.64 -30.67 56.69
CA PHE A 240 -3.74 -31.68 56.12
C PHE A 240 -4.51 -32.69 55.25
N ALA A 241 -5.71 -33.10 55.67
CA ALA A 241 -6.56 -33.97 54.85
C ALA A 241 -7.01 -33.28 53.56
N GLU A 242 -7.34 -31.99 53.61
CA GLU A 242 -7.69 -31.17 52.44
C GLU A 242 -6.53 -31.15 51.44
N ASN A 243 -5.31 -30.86 51.90
CA ASN A 243 -4.12 -30.82 51.04
C ASN A 243 -3.85 -32.17 50.38
N ARG A 244 -3.98 -33.28 51.11
CA ARG A 244 -3.82 -34.64 50.55
C ARG A 244 -4.88 -34.96 49.51
N GLU A 245 -6.12 -34.55 49.76
CA GLU A 245 -7.22 -34.77 48.84
C GLU A 245 -7.05 -33.93 47.56
N ILE A 246 -6.61 -32.68 47.69
CA ILE A 246 -6.22 -31.83 46.57
C ILE A 246 -5.09 -32.48 45.75
N GLU A 247 -4.03 -32.95 46.40
CA GLU A 247 -2.92 -33.63 45.74
C GLU A 247 -3.38 -34.89 44.99
N ARG A 248 -4.29 -35.68 45.59
CA ARG A 248 -4.92 -36.84 44.94
C ARG A 248 -5.70 -36.45 43.68
N ILE A 249 -6.49 -35.37 43.75
CA ILE A 249 -7.24 -34.85 42.60
C ILE A 249 -6.27 -34.41 41.49
N LEU A 250 -5.24 -33.63 41.83
CA LEU A 250 -4.23 -33.15 40.87
C LEU A 250 -3.46 -34.31 40.22
N LYS A 251 -3.12 -35.35 40.99
CA LYS A 251 -2.48 -36.57 40.48
C LYS A 251 -3.36 -37.29 39.47
N ASN A 252 -4.65 -37.46 39.77
CA ASN A 252 -5.59 -38.09 38.84
C ASN A 252 -5.72 -37.30 37.52
N ILE A 253 -5.80 -35.97 37.59
CA ILE A 253 -5.83 -35.13 36.38
C ILE A 253 -4.52 -35.24 35.62
N THR A 254 -3.38 -35.26 36.31
CA THR A 254 -2.06 -35.39 35.70
C THR A 254 -1.97 -36.67 34.86
N ILE A 255 -2.52 -37.79 35.35
CA ILE A 255 -2.61 -39.05 34.59
C ILE A 255 -3.46 -38.90 33.33
N ILE A 256 -4.62 -38.22 33.43
CA ILE A 256 -5.49 -37.96 32.27
C ILE A 256 -4.75 -37.11 31.23
N ILE A 257 -4.03 -36.07 31.66
CA ILE A 257 -3.19 -35.24 30.79
C ILE A 257 -2.08 -36.07 30.15
N GLY A 258 -1.42 -36.95 30.91
CA GLY A 258 -0.38 -37.85 30.43
C GLY A 258 -0.87 -38.72 29.26
N ASN A 259 -2.05 -39.32 29.39
CA ASN A 259 -2.64 -40.15 28.33
C ASN A 259 -2.81 -39.40 26.99
N SER A 260 -3.08 -38.10 27.04
CA SER A 260 -3.24 -37.23 25.85
C SER A 260 -2.00 -36.36 25.55
N SER A 261 -0.88 -36.56 26.25
CA SER A 261 0.29 -35.67 26.19
C SER A 261 0.85 -35.51 24.77
N ASN A 262 0.98 -36.60 24.01
CA ASN A 262 1.52 -36.53 22.65
C ASN A 262 0.64 -35.71 21.70
N GLN A 263 -0.69 -35.85 21.83
CA GLN A 263 -1.65 -35.07 21.02
C GLN A 263 -1.65 -33.59 21.43
N LEU A 264 -1.53 -33.31 22.73
CA LEU A 264 -1.41 -31.95 23.26
C LEU A 264 -0.11 -31.28 22.81
N LYS A 265 1.02 -32.00 22.79
CA LYS A 265 2.30 -31.50 22.27
C LYS A 265 2.22 -31.19 20.77
N ASN A 266 1.60 -32.06 20.00
CA ASN A 266 1.36 -31.81 18.58
C ASN A 266 0.52 -30.54 18.40
N SER A 267 -0.54 -30.39 19.19
CA SER A 267 -1.41 -29.20 19.16
C SER A 267 -0.68 -27.93 19.57
N LEU A 268 0.21 -28.00 20.56
CA LEU A 268 1.05 -26.88 20.98
C LEU A 268 1.95 -26.41 19.82
N ASN A 269 2.58 -27.36 19.11
CA ASN A 269 3.41 -27.06 17.95
C ASN A 269 2.60 -26.46 16.79
N ILE A 270 1.43 -27.05 16.49
CA ILE A 270 0.52 -26.55 15.45
C ILE A 270 0.04 -25.14 15.79
N LEU A 271 -0.36 -24.91 17.04
CA LEU A 271 -0.82 -23.60 17.52
C LEU A 271 0.32 -22.58 17.40
N GLY A 272 1.55 -22.94 17.77
CA GLY A 272 2.73 -22.10 17.56
C GLY A 272 3.00 -21.81 16.08
N LYS A 273 2.79 -22.78 15.17
CA LYS A 273 2.91 -22.55 13.72
C LYS A 273 1.81 -21.62 13.19
N LEU A 274 0.58 -21.81 13.62
CA LEU A 274 -0.55 -20.95 13.25
C LEU A 274 -0.33 -19.52 13.73
N ASP A 275 0.05 -19.33 15.00
CA ASP A 275 0.33 -18.03 15.59
C ASP A 275 1.52 -17.33 14.89
N LEU A 276 2.56 -18.07 14.52
CA LEU A 276 3.66 -17.57 13.68
C LEU A 276 3.14 -17.00 12.34
N ILE A 277 2.33 -17.78 11.61
CA ILE A 277 1.80 -17.37 10.29
C ILE A 277 0.91 -16.13 10.44
N PHE A 278 0.01 -16.13 11.42
CA PHE A 278 -0.86 -14.98 11.67
C PHE A 278 -0.10 -13.75 12.18
N ALA A 279 1.01 -13.92 12.91
CA ALA A 279 1.89 -12.82 13.27
C ALA A 279 2.57 -12.21 12.03
N LYS A 280 3.07 -13.03 11.10
CA LYS A 280 3.59 -12.57 9.79
C LYS A 280 2.51 -11.84 8.98
N ALA A 281 1.27 -12.33 9.00
CA ALA A 281 0.15 -11.71 8.30
C ALA A 281 -0.26 -10.36 8.91
N LYS A 282 -0.36 -10.25 10.24
CA LYS A 282 -0.60 -8.99 10.96
C LYS A 282 0.50 -7.96 10.64
N TYR A 283 1.76 -8.39 10.68
CA TYR A 283 2.88 -7.55 10.27
C TYR A 283 2.74 -7.09 8.81
N SER A 284 2.41 -8.01 7.90
CA SER A 284 2.17 -7.71 6.49
C SER A 284 1.08 -6.66 6.28
N LEU A 285 0.00 -6.68 7.08
CA LEU A 285 -1.03 -5.64 7.00
C LEU A 285 -0.50 -4.28 7.42
N GLU A 286 0.30 -4.21 8.49
CA GLU A 286 0.84 -2.94 8.97
C GLU A 286 1.83 -2.31 7.98
N ILE A 287 2.74 -3.11 7.41
CA ILE A 287 3.73 -2.61 6.45
C ILE A 287 3.17 -2.50 5.02
N VAL A 288 1.87 -2.78 4.81
CA VAL A 288 1.24 -2.89 3.49
C VAL A 288 2.07 -3.77 2.55
N GLY A 289 2.51 -4.91 3.09
CA GLY A 289 3.43 -5.81 2.41
C GLY A 289 2.72 -6.83 1.52
N ALA A 290 3.43 -7.30 0.50
CA ALA A 290 2.99 -8.35 -0.40
C ALA A 290 4.03 -9.49 -0.46
N PHE A 291 3.60 -10.68 -0.85
CA PHE A 291 4.52 -11.74 -1.21
C PHE A 291 4.93 -11.55 -2.67
N PRO A 292 6.24 -11.44 -2.98
CA PRO A 292 6.70 -11.25 -4.34
C PRO A 292 6.61 -12.54 -5.15
N SER A 293 6.55 -12.42 -6.47
CA SER A 293 6.73 -13.58 -7.35
C SER A 293 8.20 -14.02 -7.37
N PHE A 294 8.43 -15.29 -7.71
CA PHE A 294 9.77 -15.81 -7.96
C PHE A 294 9.82 -16.39 -9.37
N TYR A 295 10.45 -15.67 -10.31
CA TYR A 295 10.74 -16.18 -11.64
C TYR A 295 12.14 -16.81 -11.69
N GLU A 296 12.26 -17.93 -12.42
CA GLU A 296 13.55 -18.59 -12.66
C GLU A 296 14.45 -17.76 -13.57
N ASP A 297 13.84 -16.99 -14.48
CA ASP A 297 14.54 -15.97 -15.27
C ASP A 297 15.19 -14.98 -14.30
N GLU A 298 16.50 -14.76 -14.42
CA GLU A 298 17.40 -14.08 -13.45
C GLU A 298 17.10 -12.58 -13.18
N THR A 299 15.85 -12.17 -13.39
CA THR A 299 15.37 -10.82 -13.20
C THR A 299 15.00 -10.56 -11.73
N LEU A 300 15.63 -9.58 -11.12
CA LEU A 300 15.23 -9.05 -9.81
C LEU A 300 14.51 -7.72 -10.05
N THR A 301 13.22 -7.63 -9.72
CA THR A 301 12.44 -6.40 -9.88
C THR A 301 11.76 -6.03 -8.56
N LEU A 302 12.18 -4.93 -7.95
CA LEU A 302 11.55 -4.35 -6.78
C LEU A 302 10.83 -3.07 -7.20
N ILE A 303 9.51 -3.03 -6.96
CA ILE A 303 8.66 -1.89 -7.30
C ILE A 303 8.11 -1.29 -6.01
N ASP A 304 8.29 0.02 -5.85
CA ASP A 304 7.92 0.78 -4.66
C ASP A 304 8.33 0.13 -3.33
N ALA A 305 9.52 -0.48 -3.34
CA ALA A 305 10.05 -1.20 -2.20
C ALA A 305 10.53 -0.25 -1.11
N MET A 306 10.23 -0.53 0.15
CA MET A 306 10.59 0.33 1.28
C MET A 306 11.38 -0.45 2.33
N HIS A 307 12.22 0.25 3.10
CA HIS A 307 12.92 -0.41 4.21
C HIS A 307 11.96 -0.60 5.41
N PRO A 308 11.67 -1.83 5.85
CA PRO A 308 10.62 -2.07 6.86
C PRO A 308 10.86 -1.36 8.20
N ILE A 309 12.13 -1.27 8.63
CA ILE A 309 12.49 -0.56 9.87
C ILE A 309 12.32 0.95 9.73
N LEU A 310 12.53 1.52 8.53
CA LEU A 310 12.31 2.95 8.32
C LEU A 310 10.82 3.28 8.36
N ILE A 311 9.95 2.41 7.82
CA ILE A 311 8.49 2.55 7.94
C ILE A 311 8.03 2.58 9.40
N LYS A 312 8.74 1.87 10.29
CA LYS A 312 8.44 1.83 11.73
C LYS A 312 8.97 3.04 12.50
N ARG A 313 10.14 3.55 12.12
CA ARG A 313 10.79 4.69 12.79
C ARG A 313 10.23 6.03 12.33
N LEU A 314 9.82 6.11 11.07
CA LEU A 314 9.20 7.27 10.43
C LEU A 314 7.73 6.95 10.13
N THR A 315 7.04 7.83 9.40
CA THR A 315 5.76 7.46 8.78
C THR A 315 6.01 6.85 7.40
N ARG A 316 5.09 6.02 6.90
CA ARG A 316 5.21 5.44 5.54
C ARG A 316 5.32 6.54 4.47
N GLU A 317 4.65 7.66 4.66
CA GLU A 317 4.65 8.80 3.71
C GLU A 317 6.02 9.51 3.66
N ASP A 318 6.81 9.44 4.73
CA ASP A 318 8.15 10.01 4.80
C ASP A 318 9.23 9.08 4.22
N VAL A 319 8.92 7.80 3.99
CA VAL A 319 9.87 6.83 3.44
C VAL A 319 9.83 6.86 1.92
N VAL A 320 10.96 7.21 1.31
CA VAL A 320 11.09 7.24 -0.15
C VAL A 320 11.17 5.81 -0.71
N PRO A 321 10.28 5.42 -1.64
CA PRO A 321 10.30 4.09 -2.24
C PRO A 321 11.51 3.87 -3.17
N LEU A 322 12.00 2.63 -3.19
CA LEU A 322 13.05 2.12 -4.06
C LEU A 322 12.42 1.36 -5.23
N ASN A 323 12.81 1.76 -6.44
CA ASN A 323 12.48 1.05 -7.68
C ASN A 323 13.79 0.52 -8.30
N LEU A 324 13.93 -0.79 -8.39
CA LEU A 324 15.15 -1.46 -8.87
C LEU A 324 14.79 -2.59 -9.81
N LYS A 325 15.42 -2.65 -10.99
CA LYS A 325 15.28 -3.76 -11.93
C LYS A 325 16.64 -4.26 -12.39
N ILE A 326 17.02 -5.48 -12.01
CA ILE A 326 18.21 -6.17 -12.50
C ILE A 326 17.74 -7.19 -13.53
N ASP A 327 18.17 -7.07 -14.78
CA ASP A 327 17.78 -7.99 -15.85
C ASP A 327 19.03 -8.76 -16.33
N LYS A 328 19.64 -8.32 -17.43
CA LYS A 328 20.87 -8.89 -18.00
C LYS A 328 22.13 -8.42 -17.28
N GLU A 329 22.03 -7.35 -16.53
CA GLU A 329 23.15 -6.76 -15.81
C GLU A 329 23.47 -7.59 -14.58
N SER A 330 24.75 -7.92 -14.41
CA SER A 330 25.24 -8.62 -13.23
C SER A 330 25.66 -7.64 -12.15
N VAL A 331 26.09 -6.43 -12.51
CA VAL A 331 26.65 -5.45 -11.58
C VAL A 331 25.95 -4.10 -11.70
N ILE A 332 25.38 -3.62 -10.59
CA ILE A 332 24.83 -2.26 -10.47
C ILE A 332 25.74 -1.44 -9.55
N LEU A 333 26.30 -0.37 -10.10
CA LEU A 333 27.20 0.53 -9.40
C LEU A 333 26.45 1.79 -8.94
N ILE A 334 26.25 1.94 -7.64
CA ILE A 334 25.52 3.03 -7.01
C ILE A 334 26.48 4.15 -6.61
N THR A 335 26.21 5.35 -7.09
CA THR A 335 27.05 6.53 -6.89
C THR A 335 26.28 7.68 -6.24
N GLY A 336 26.99 8.62 -5.64
CA GLY A 336 26.39 9.77 -4.95
C GLY A 336 27.06 10.05 -3.59
N PRO A 337 26.64 11.13 -2.91
CA PRO A 337 27.19 11.51 -1.60
C PRO A 337 26.90 10.44 -0.53
N ASN A 338 27.76 10.29 0.48
CA ASN A 338 27.62 9.24 1.52
C ASN A 338 26.28 9.38 2.27
N ALA A 339 25.88 10.61 2.60
CA ALA A 339 24.58 10.93 3.20
C ALA A 339 23.37 10.78 2.26
N GLY A 340 23.58 10.31 1.03
CA GLY A 340 22.54 10.13 0.01
C GLY A 340 21.69 8.86 0.16
N GLY A 341 22.02 7.96 1.09
CA GLY A 341 21.26 6.73 1.36
C GLY A 341 21.72 5.50 0.58
N LYS A 342 22.96 5.46 0.09
CA LYS A 342 23.50 4.34 -0.70
C LYS A 342 23.51 3.02 0.08
N THR A 343 24.04 3.04 1.30
CA THR A 343 24.03 1.88 2.23
C THR A 343 22.60 1.43 2.55
N VAL A 344 21.65 2.37 2.67
CA VAL A 344 20.24 2.06 2.90
C VAL A 344 19.64 1.29 1.72
N VAL A 345 20.01 1.61 0.47
CA VAL A 345 19.58 0.84 -0.70
C VAL A 345 20.09 -0.60 -0.62
N LEU A 346 21.38 -0.80 -0.33
CA LEU A 346 21.95 -2.15 -0.17
C LEU A 346 21.22 -2.95 0.92
N LYS A 347 21.08 -2.36 2.12
CA LYS A 347 20.38 -2.98 3.25
C LYS A 347 18.92 -3.30 2.90
N THR A 348 18.22 -2.39 2.21
CA THR A 348 16.83 -2.62 1.78
C THR A 348 16.75 -3.84 0.89
N VAL A 349 17.54 -3.91 -0.18
CA VAL A 349 17.50 -5.05 -1.12
C VAL A 349 17.84 -6.37 -0.39
N GLY A 350 18.93 -6.39 0.40
CA GLY A 350 19.33 -7.58 1.14
C GLY A 350 18.29 -8.04 2.16
N LEU A 351 17.75 -7.12 2.95
CA LEU A 351 16.73 -7.41 3.97
C LEU A 351 15.43 -7.92 3.33
N LEU A 352 14.95 -7.28 2.25
CA LEU A 352 13.74 -7.72 1.58
C LEU A 352 13.91 -9.11 0.96
N CYS A 353 15.06 -9.41 0.35
CA CYS A 353 15.37 -10.76 -0.11
C CYS A 353 15.37 -11.77 1.04
N ALA A 354 16.03 -11.48 2.16
CA ALA A 354 16.08 -12.38 3.32
C ALA A 354 14.68 -12.64 3.94
N LEU A 355 13.84 -11.60 4.02
CA LEU A 355 12.45 -11.71 4.51
C LEU A 355 11.60 -12.57 3.58
N ALA A 356 11.66 -12.29 2.27
CA ALA A 356 10.89 -13.06 1.29
C ALA A 356 11.32 -14.53 1.26
N LEU A 357 12.63 -14.81 1.30
CA LEU A 357 13.17 -16.18 1.43
C LEU A 357 12.80 -16.86 2.76
N SER A 358 12.27 -16.13 3.74
CA SER A 358 11.75 -16.66 5.00
C SER A 358 10.22 -16.80 5.00
N GLY A 359 9.59 -16.65 3.83
CA GLY A 359 8.13 -16.66 3.67
C GLY A 359 7.44 -15.46 4.35
N ILE A 360 8.16 -14.34 4.52
CA ILE A 360 7.62 -13.11 5.12
C ILE A 360 7.34 -12.11 4.00
N HIS A 361 6.14 -11.52 4.00
CA HIS A 361 5.80 -10.48 3.04
C HIS A 361 6.69 -9.24 3.21
N ILE A 362 6.98 -8.59 2.10
CA ILE A 362 7.85 -7.41 2.03
C ILE A 362 7.03 -6.16 1.68
N PRO A 363 7.41 -4.97 2.16
CA PRO A 363 6.76 -3.70 1.80
C PRO A 363 7.18 -3.26 0.39
N ALA A 364 6.69 -3.98 -0.61
CA ALA A 364 6.86 -3.70 -2.02
C ALA A 364 5.55 -3.97 -2.76
N ALA A 365 5.41 -3.47 -3.99
CA ALA A 365 4.23 -3.74 -4.80
C ALA A 365 4.11 -5.25 -5.10
N PRO A 366 2.89 -5.82 -5.19
CA PRO A 366 2.67 -7.23 -5.53
C PRO A 366 3.30 -7.68 -6.85
N ASP A 367 3.47 -6.75 -7.79
CA ASP A 367 4.10 -7.00 -9.10
C ASP A 367 5.64 -7.08 -9.02
N SER A 368 6.22 -6.95 -7.82
CA SER A 368 7.65 -7.16 -7.60
C SER A 368 8.01 -8.64 -7.77
N ASN A 369 9.17 -8.87 -8.39
CA ASN A 369 9.73 -10.19 -8.60
C ASN A 369 11.08 -10.33 -7.91
N LEU A 370 11.31 -11.42 -7.21
CA LEU A 370 12.61 -11.76 -6.63
C LEU A 370 13.23 -12.95 -7.34
N HIS A 371 14.54 -12.90 -7.52
CA HIS A 371 15.31 -14.08 -7.87
C HIS A 371 15.56 -14.93 -6.61
N PHE A 372 15.56 -16.26 -6.75
CA PHE A 372 15.88 -17.16 -5.66
C PHE A 372 17.39 -17.21 -5.41
N PHE A 373 17.86 -16.36 -4.50
CA PHE A 373 19.24 -16.36 -4.05
C PHE A 373 19.47 -17.43 -2.96
N LYS A 374 20.42 -18.34 -3.20
CA LYS A 374 20.86 -19.31 -2.19
C LYS A 374 21.75 -18.66 -1.13
N ASP A 375 22.49 -17.65 -1.55
CA ASP A 375 23.51 -16.98 -0.76
C ASP A 375 23.38 -15.47 -0.90
N ILE A 376 23.52 -14.79 0.23
CA ILE A 376 23.59 -13.33 0.31
C ILE A 376 24.92 -13.01 0.97
N PHE A 377 25.77 -12.32 0.25
CA PHE A 377 27.07 -11.86 0.71
C PHE A 377 27.03 -10.36 0.97
N LEU A 378 27.68 -9.95 2.04
CA LEU A 378 27.66 -8.58 2.51
C LEU A 378 29.06 -8.15 2.91
N ASP A 379 29.50 -7.03 2.34
CA ASP A 379 30.66 -6.29 2.81
C ASP A 379 30.23 -4.84 3.02
N ILE A 380 29.69 -4.56 4.21
CA ILE A 380 29.34 -3.21 4.67
C ILE A 380 30.21 -2.95 5.89
N GLY A 381 31.07 -1.92 5.80
CA GLY A 381 31.96 -1.51 6.87
C GLY A 381 31.23 -0.62 7.88
N ASP A 382 31.29 -0.99 9.15
CA ASP A 382 30.98 -0.09 10.27
C ASP A 382 31.72 -0.52 11.55
N ASP A 383 32.95 -1.03 11.42
CA ASP A 383 33.83 -1.32 12.56
C ASP A 383 34.94 -0.25 12.64
N GLN A 384 34.54 1.00 12.91
CA GLN A 384 35.47 2.06 13.34
C GLN A 384 35.87 1.84 14.81
N SER A 385 36.50 0.71 15.12
CA SER A 385 37.23 0.56 16.38
C SER A 385 38.66 1.05 16.18
N ILE A 386 39.06 2.04 16.98
CA ILE A 386 40.38 2.69 17.00
C ILE A 386 41.53 1.67 17.23
N GLU A 387 41.22 0.45 17.65
CA GLU A 387 42.19 -0.62 17.92
C GLU A 387 42.68 -1.38 16.67
N ASN A 388 42.15 -1.09 15.47
CA ASN A 388 42.27 -1.98 14.31
C ASN A 388 42.60 -1.32 12.95
N ASP A 389 43.36 -0.22 12.93
CA ASP A 389 43.61 0.56 11.70
C ASP A 389 44.41 -0.17 10.58
N LEU A 390 45.08 -1.30 10.85
CA LEU A 390 45.70 -2.16 9.82
C LEU A 390 44.87 -3.41 9.47
N SER A 391 43.95 -3.80 10.35
CA SER A 391 43.17 -5.04 10.23
C SER A 391 41.84 -4.83 9.52
N THR A 392 41.32 -3.60 9.40
CA THR A 392 40.09 -3.26 8.67
C THR A 392 40.24 -3.43 7.14
N PHE A 393 41.22 -2.78 6.50
CA PHE A 393 41.42 -2.95 5.04
C PHE A 393 41.79 -4.40 4.67
N SER A 394 42.65 -5.04 5.46
CA SER A 394 43.04 -6.44 5.25
C SER A 394 41.87 -7.41 5.46
N SER A 395 40.98 -7.15 6.43
CA SER A 395 39.78 -7.98 6.65
C SER A 395 38.74 -7.77 5.55
N HIS A 396 38.53 -6.54 5.08
CA HIS A 396 37.69 -6.26 3.90
C HIS A 396 38.21 -7.01 2.67
N LEU A 397 39.51 -6.95 2.38
CA LEU A 397 40.08 -7.70 1.25
C LEU A 397 39.98 -9.21 1.43
N SER A 398 40.17 -9.73 2.65
CA SER A 398 40.00 -11.15 2.94
C SER A 398 38.54 -11.59 2.71
N ASN A 399 37.58 -10.79 3.17
CA ASN A 399 36.15 -11.01 2.96
C ASN A 399 35.80 -10.97 1.46
N LEU A 400 36.24 -9.93 0.74
CA LEU A 400 36.03 -9.81 -0.70
C LEU A 400 36.65 -10.99 -1.47
N ASN A 401 37.84 -11.45 -1.10
CA ASN A 401 38.46 -12.63 -1.68
C ASN A 401 37.63 -13.90 -1.42
N TYR A 402 37.12 -14.07 -0.21
CA TYR A 402 36.20 -15.18 0.10
C TYR A 402 34.92 -15.11 -0.76
N ILE A 403 34.31 -13.93 -0.88
CA ILE A 403 33.07 -13.74 -1.64
C ILE A 403 33.31 -14.01 -3.14
N VAL A 404 34.39 -13.50 -3.74
CA VAL A 404 34.73 -13.74 -5.15
C VAL A 404 34.90 -15.24 -5.45
N ASN A 405 35.52 -15.99 -4.54
CA ASN A 405 35.75 -17.42 -4.73
C ASN A 405 34.50 -18.30 -4.49
N THR A 406 33.46 -17.75 -3.86
CA THR A 406 32.26 -18.51 -3.48
C THR A 406 31.01 -18.10 -4.27
N ALA A 407 30.92 -16.85 -4.70
CA ALA A 407 29.73 -16.30 -5.34
C ALA A 407 29.49 -16.88 -6.74
N ASP A 408 28.25 -17.28 -7.00
CA ASP A 408 27.76 -17.86 -8.25
C ASP A 408 26.51 -17.13 -8.78
N ASN A 409 25.86 -17.68 -9.81
CA ASN A 409 24.66 -17.10 -10.40
C ASN A 409 23.41 -17.10 -9.48
N LYS A 410 23.46 -17.77 -8.33
CA LYS A 410 22.42 -17.77 -7.30
C LYS A 410 22.83 -16.97 -6.07
N SER A 411 23.82 -16.10 -6.22
CA SER A 411 24.36 -15.27 -5.15
C SER A 411 24.00 -13.81 -5.35
N LEU A 412 23.51 -13.17 -4.28
CA LEU A 412 23.37 -11.72 -4.18
C LEU A 412 24.57 -11.16 -3.40
N VAL A 413 25.32 -10.24 -4.00
CA VAL A 413 26.49 -9.63 -3.39
C VAL A 413 26.23 -8.14 -3.18
N LEU A 414 26.39 -7.68 -1.94
CA LEU A 414 26.14 -6.31 -1.53
C LEU A 414 27.43 -5.71 -0.97
N LEU A 415 28.00 -4.75 -1.70
CA LEU A 415 29.32 -4.16 -1.40
C LEU A 415 29.17 -2.66 -1.14
N ASP A 416 29.57 -2.19 0.04
CA ASP A 416 29.56 -0.77 0.35
C ASP A 416 30.96 -0.18 0.23
N GLU A 417 31.04 1.00 -0.39
CA GLU A 417 32.25 1.78 -0.58
C GLU A 417 33.43 0.98 -1.17
N ILE A 418 33.18 0.21 -2.23
CA ILE A 418 34.22 -0.62 -2.85
C ILE A 418 35.40 0.24 -3.36
N GLY A 419 36.61 -0.18 -3.00
CA GLY A 419 37.87 0.47 -3.38
C GLY A 419 38.28 1.62 -2.45
N THR A 420 37.67 1.80 -1.27
CA THR A 420 38.15 2.72 -0.24
C THR A 420 39.22 2.08 0.65
N GLY A 421 39.95 2.90 1.42
CA GLY A 421 40.94 2.43 2.41
C GLY A 421 42.38 2.32 1.91
N THR A 422 42.66 2.69 0.65
CA THR A 422 44.02 2.77 0.08
C THR A 422 44.13 3.98 -0.87
N ASP A 423 45.25 4.09 -1.58
CA ASP A 423 45.42 5.06 -2.66
C ASP A 423 44.21 5.00 -3.63
N PRO A 424 43.60 6.15 -3.98
CA PRO A 424 42.39 6.16 -4.80
C PRO A 424 42.53 5.51 -6.18
N GLU A 425 43.71 5.56 -6.80
CA GLU A 425 43.93 4.98 -8.13
C GLU A 425 44.10 3.47 -8.03
N GLU A 426 44.90 3.00 -7.07
CA GLU A 426 45.07 1.57 -6.78
C GLU A 426 43.75 0.92 -6.32
N GLY A 427 43.01 1.60 -5.44
CA GLY A 427 41.72 1.15 -4.93
C GLY A 427 40.65 1.06 -6.03
N ALA A 428 40.61 2.02 -6.95
CA ALA A 428 39.72 1.98 -8.10
C ALA A 428 40.09 0.84 -9.09
N ALA A 429 41.38 0.60 -9.33
CA ALA A 429 41.84 -0.48 -10.19
C ALA A 429 41.51 -1.87 -9.59
N LEU A 430 41.70 -2.04 -8.30
CA LEU A 430 41.36 -3.28 -7.59
C LEU A 430 39.84 -3.52 -7.58
N ALA A 431 39.05 -2.49 -7.28
CA ALA A 431 37.59 -2.57 -7.35
C ALA A 431 37.10 -2.95 -8.75
N ALA A 432 37.69 -2.38 -9.80
CA ALA A 432 37.37 -2.72 -11.19
C ALA A 432 37.64 -4.21 -11.49
N ALA A 433 38.77 -4.75 -11.03
CA ALA A 433 39.11 -6.16 -11.19
C ALA A 433 38.12 -7.07 -10.45
N LEU A 434 37.78 -6.75 -9.19
CA LEU A 434 36.83 -7.51 -8.38
C LEU A 434 35.42 -7.51 -8.98
N LEU A 435 34.90 -6.35 -9.37
CA LEU A 435 33.58 -6.26 -10.00
C LEU A 435 33.52 -7.03 -11.33
N THR A 436 34.62 -7.03 -12.08
CA THR A 436 34.73 -7.84 -13.31
C THR A 436 34.72 -9.33 -13.00
N ALA A 437 35.39 -9.76 -11.92
CA ALA A 437 35.36 -11.15 -11.46
C ALA A 437 33.94 -11.59 -11.08
N PHE A 438 33.20 -10.77 -10.32
CA PHE A 438 31.81 -11.08 -9.98
C PHE A 438 30.87 -11.14 -11.19
N ARG A 439 31.06 -10.24 -12.16
CA ARG A 439 30.33 -10.31 -13.43
C ARG A 439 30.58 -11.66 -14.11
N ASN A 440 31.82 -12.13 -14.16
CA ASN A 440 32.18 -13.39 -14.81
C ASN A 440 31.60 -14.62 -14.09
N SER A 441 31.32 -14.55 -12.79
CA SER A 441 30.61 -15.61 -12.06
C SER A 441 29.08 -15.53 -12.18
N ASN A 442 28.56 -14.54 -12.94
CA ASN A 442 27.13 -14.23 -13.09
C ASN A 442 26.40 -13.92 -11.77
N ALA A 443 27.12 -13.61 -10.70
CA ALA A 443 26.52 -13.16 -9.45
C ALA A 443 25.82 -11.81 -9.65
N LYS A 444 24.71 -11.59 -8.94
CA LYS A 444 24.03 -10.28 -8.94
C LYS A 444 24.67 -9.42 -7.86
N VAL A 445 25.26 -8.30 -8.26
CA VAL A 445 26.05 -7.41 -7.40
C VAL A 445 25.42 -6.03 -7.36
N LEU A 446 25.20 -5.51 -6.15
CA LEU A 446 25.03 -4.08 -5.93
C LEU A 446 26.24 -3.57 -5.18
N ALA A 447 26.96 -2.63 -5.78
CA ALA A 447 28.14 -2.04 -5.20
C ALA A 447 27.98 -0.53 -5.09
N THR A 448 28.38 0.09 -3.98
CA THR A 448 28.44 1.55 -3.87
C THR A 448 29.88 2.02 -4.03
N THR A 449 30.09 3.19 -4.65
CA THR A 449 31.43 3.78 -4.75
C THR A 449 31.42 5.30 -4.78
N HIS A 450 32.58 5.87 -4.51
CA HIS A 450 32.92 7.28 -4.69
C HIS A 450 33.87 7.53 -5.86
N HIS A 451 34.44 6.47 -6.46
CA HIS A 451 35.47 6.58 -7.47
C HIS A 451 34.90 6.91 -8.86
N GLY A 452 35.34 8.03 -9.43
CA GLY A 452 34.91 8.50 -10.75
C GLY A 452 35.23 7.50 -11.88
N ASN A 453 36.38 6.83 -11.82
CA ASN A 453 36.82 5.88 -12.86
C ASN A 453 35.90 4.67 -12.98
N LEU A 454 35.30 4.21 -11.88
CA LEU A 454 34.36 3.08 -11.89
C LEU A 454 33.04 3.43 -12.59
N LYS A 455 32.65 4.73 -12.61
CA LYS A 455 31.47 5.19 -13.35
C LYS A 455 31.62 4.98 -14.86
N LEU A 456 32.83 5.24 -15.37
CA LEU A 456 33.17 5.04 -16.79
C LEU A 456 33.17 3.55 -17.14
N LEU A 457 33.75 2.72 -16.27
CA LEU A 457 33.76 1.28 -16.42
C LEU A 457 32.33 0.72 -16.53
N ALA A 458 31.44 1.13 -15.62
CA ALA A 458 30.06 0.67 -15.60
C ALA A 458 29.24 1.12 -16.82
N ASN A 459 29.68 2.17 -17.53
CA ASN A 459 29.03 2.63 -18.76
C ASN A 459 29.56 1.91 -20.01
N ASN A 460 30.80 1.45 -19.99
CA ASN A 460 31.48 0.91 -21.17
C ASN A 460 31.46 -0.62 -21.24
N LEU A 461 31.33 -1.31 -20.10
CA LEU A 461 31.32 -2.78 -20.05
C LEU A 461 29.90 -3.34 -20.06
N ASN A 462 29.66 -4.31 -20.95
CA ASN A 462 28.43 -5.09 -20.94
C ASN A 462 28.24 -5.81 -19.59
N GLY A 463 27.01 -5.91 -19.11
CA GLY A 463 26.70 -6.54 -17.83
C GLY A 463 26.90 -5.64 -16.61
N PHE A 464 27.30 -4.38 -16.82
CA PHE A 464 27.32 -3.35 -15.79
C PHE A 464 26.24 -2.31 -16.02
N GLN A 465 25.78 -1.68 -14.95
CA GLN A 465 24.88 -0.55 -15.00
C GLN A 465 25.24 0.49 -13.93
N ASN A 466 25.19 1.76 -14.30
CA ASN A 466 25.28 2.84 -13.34
C ASN A 466 23.94 3.08 -12.64
N ALA A 467 23.99 3.48 -11.38
CA ALA A 467 22.87 4.02 -10.63
C ALA A 467 23.35 5.15 -9.71
N SER A 468 22.42 5.98 -9.25
CA SER A 468 22.75 7.10 -8.37
C SER A 468 21.64 7.47 -7.41
N MET A 469 22.03 8.11 -6.32
CA MET A 469 21.09 8.76 -5.41
C MET A 469 20.91 10.22 -5.81
N LYS A 470 19.67 10.64 -6.03
CA LYS A 470 19.36 12.02 -6.42
C LYS A 470 19.62 12.99 -5.25
N PHE A 471 20.27 14.08 -5.58
CA PHE A 471 20.56 15.17 -4.65
C PHE A 471 19.84 16.44 -5.09
N ASP A 472 19.16 17.11 -4.16
CA ASP A 472 18.55 18.40 -4.45
C ASP A 472 19.63 19.47 -4.40
N THR A 473 20.00 19.99 -5.57
CA THR A 473 21.03 21.03 -5.72
C THR A 473 20.56 22.41 -5.27
N GLU A 474 19.25 22.68 -5.24
CA GLU A 474 18.69 23.96 -4.82
C GLU A 474 18.68 24.06 -3.29
N ASN A 475 18.19 23.00 -2.61
CA ASN A 475 18.12 22.97 -1.14
C ASN A 475 19.36 22.36 -0.47
N LEU A 476 20.26 21.75 -1.26
CA LEU A 476 21.45 21.01 -0.81
C LEU A 476 21.08 19.98 0.27
N LYS A 477 20.10 19.13 -0.05
CA LYS A 477 19.63 18.03 0.79
C LYS A 477 19.53 16.74 -0.04
N PRO A 478 19.86 15.57 0.54
CA PRO A 478 19.61 14.30 -0.11
C PRO A 478 18.10 14.10 -0.27
N THR A 479 17.66 13.68 -1.46
CA THR A 479 16.24 13.35 -1.70
C THR A 479 15.94 11.88 -1.46
N TYR A 480 16.98 11.05 -1.28
CA TYR A 480 16.92 9.59 -1.13
C TYR A 480 16.26 8.85 -2.32
N GLU A 481 15.93 9.56 -3.41
CA GLU A 481 15.39 8.97 -4.63
C GLU A 481 16.50 8.24 -5.39
N PHE A 482 16.36 6.91 -5.52
CA PHE A 482 17.25 6.06 -6.31
C PHE A 482 16.95 6.20 -7.80
N ARG A 483 18.00 6.37 -8.61
CA ARG A 483 17.93 6.53 -10.07
C ARG A 483 18.81 5.52 -10.76
N GLN A 484 18.18 4.54 -11.37
CA GLN A 484 18.86 3.51 -12.13
C GLN A 484 19.21 4.00 -13.54
N GLY A 485 20.36 3.56 -14.07
CA GLY A 485 20.86 3.89 -15.40
C GLY A 485 21.65 5.20 -15.50
N LEU A 486 21.67 6.03 -14.45
CA LEU A 486 22.35 7.34 -14.47
C LEU A 486 23.47 7.39 -13.42
N PRO A 487 24.71 7.73 -13.81
CA PRO A 487 25.78 8.03 -12.85
C PRO A 487 25.51 9.34 -12.12
N GLY A 488 25.83 9.39 -10.83
CA GLY A 488 25.63 10.57 -9.99
C GLY A 488 26.84 11.49 -9.97
N SER A 489 26.59 12.79 -9.82
CA SER A 489 27.60 13.84 -9.68
C SER A 489 28.13 13.94 -8.24
N SER A 490 29.36 14.42 -8.05
CA SER A 490 29.92 14.71 -6.72
C SER A 490 29.55 16.15 -6.31
N TYR A 491 28.92 16.33 -5.14
CA TYR A 491 28.42 17.64 -4.67
C TYR A 491 29.24 18.26 -3.54
N ALA A 492 30.52 17.88 -3.43
CA ALA A 492 31.36 18.23 -2.28
C ALA A 492 31.56 19.75 -2.12
N PHE A 493 31.72 20.49 -3.21
CA PHE A 493 31.94 21.95 -3.16
C PHE A 493 30.67 22.72 -2.81
N GLU A 494 29.52 22.27 -3.30
CA GLU A 494 28.21 22.86 -3.00
C GLU A 494 27.88 22.67 -1.51
N ILE A 495 28.18 21.50 -0.96
CA ILE A 495 28.03 21.22 0.48
C ILE A 495 29.00 22.09 1.30
N ALA A 496 30.28 22.16 0.91
CA ALA A 496 31.29 22.98 1.55
C ALA A 496 30.89 24.48 1.60
N LYS A 497 30.32 25.00 0.51
CA LYS A 497 29.81 26.38 0.45
C LYS A 497 28.70 26.64 1.47
N LYS A 498 27.77 25.70 1.65
CA LYS A 498 26.69 25.81 2.64
C LYS A 498 27.17 25.72 4.09
N ILE A 499 28.24 24.97 4.34
CA ILE A 499 28.90 24.90 5.66
C ILE A 499 29.61 26.22 6.00
N GLY A 500 29.82 27.10 5.01
CA GLY A 500 30.38 28.44 5.21
C GLY A 500 31.85 28.58 4.79
N LEU A 501 32.40 27.63 4.02
CA LEU A 501 33.72 27.80 3.41
C LEU A 501 33.71 28.97 2.42
N SER A 502 34.73 29.82 2.50
CA SER A 502 34.81 31.02 1.66
C SER A 502 34.93 30.67 0.18
N ASP A 503 34.32 31.49 -0.68
CA ASP A 503 34.40 31.31 -2.13
C ASP A 503 35.86 31.34 -2.64
N SER A 504 36.76 32.05 -1.95
CA SER A 504 38.20 32.07 -2.26
C SER A 504 38.87 30.70 -2.05
N ILE A 505 38.55 30.00 -0.95
CA ILE A 505 39.09 28.66 -0.67
C ILE A 505 38.51 27.66 -1.67
N LEU A 506 37.21 27.75 -1.98
CA LEU A 506 36.56 26.87 -2.95
C LEU A 506 37.12 27.05 -4.37
N GLN A 507 37.39 28.29 -4.77
CA GLN A 507 38.03 28.58 -6.06
C GLN A 507 39.46 28.02 -6.11
N ASN A 508 40.25 28.20 -5.06
CA ASN A 508 41.59 27.61 -4.98
C ASN A 508 41.55 26.07 -5.01
N ALA A 509 40.65 25.45 -4.26
CA ALA A 509 40.49 24.00 -4.26
C ALA A 509 40.09 23.44 -5.64
N LYS A 510 39.28 24.17 -6.41
CA LYS A 510 38.93 23.81 -7.80
C LYS A 510 40.11 23.86 -8.77
N LEU A 511 41.15 24.66 -8.49
CA LEU A 511 42.38 24.71 -9.29
C LEU A 511 43.29 23.50 -9.03
N HIS A 512 43.17 22.87 -7.87
CA HIS A 512 43.93 21.67 -7.50
C HIS A 512 43.26 20.35 -7.94
N LEU A 513 42.06 20.42 -8.50
CA LEU A 513 41.41 19.26 -9.09
C LEU A 513 41.99 18.95 -10.46
N ASP A 514 42.27 17.67 -10.67
CA ASP A 514 42.76 17.14 -11.93
C ASP A 514 41.84 17.56 -13.10
N ILE A 515 42.43 18.13 -14.15
CA ILE A 515 41.70 18.85 -15.21
C ILE A 515 40.69 17.93 -15.90
N ASP A 516 41.05 16.65 -16.08
CA ASP A 516 40.21 15.67 -16.75
C ASP A 516 39.09 15.13 -15.86
N LYS A 517 39.32 14.96 -14.54
CA LYS A 517 38.25 14.62 -13.57
C LYS A 517 37.20 15.73 -13.51
N ASN A 518 37.63 17.00 -13.50
CA ASN A 518 36.73 18.16 -13.47
C ASN A 518 35.89 18.29 -14.77
N LYS A 519 36.46 18.01 -15.94
CA LYS A 519 35.70 17.97 -17.21
C LYS A 519 34.62 16.89 -17.20
N ILE A 520 34.95 15.70 -16.71
CA ILE A 520 34.00 14.58 -16.61
C ILE A 520 32.85 14.94 -15.67
N GLU A 521 33.14 15.48 -14.49
CA GLU A 521 32.10 15.89 -13.53
C GLU A 521 31.19 16.99 -14.11
N LYS A 522 31.77 18.00 -14.78
CA LYS A 522 30.97 19.04 -15.46
C LYS A 522 30.08 18.46 -16.55
N PHE A 523 30.60 17.53 -17.36
CA PHE A 523 29.83 16.87 -18.41
C PHE A 523 28.69 16.01 -17.84
N LEU A 524 28.92 15.31 -16.73
CA LEU A 524 27.87 14.55 -16.03
C LEU A 524 26.77 15.46 -15.49
N VAL A 525 27.12 16.60 -14.89
CA VAL A 525 26.15 17.59 -14.42
C VAL A 525 25.32 18.17 -15.58
N GLU A 526 25.95 18.43 -16.74
CA GLU A 526 25.22 18.89 -17.94
C GLU A 526 24.26 17.84 -18.49
N ILE A 527 24.68 16.56 -18.54
CA ILE A 527 23.81 15.45 -18.92
C ILE A 527 22.61 15.36 -17.97
N GLU A 528 22.84 15.47 -16.66
CA GLU A 528 21.79 15.41 -15.66
C GLU A 528 20.76 16.53 -15.84
N LYS A 529 21.23 17.78 -16.09
CA LYS A 529 20.35 18.91 -16.39
C LYS A 529 19.53 18.68 -17.67
N LYS A 530 20.16 18.25 -18.76
CA LYS A 530 19.46 17.96 -20.04
C LYS A 530 18.46 16.83 -19.89
N SER A 531 18.81 15.76 -19.17
CA SER A 531 17.93 14.63 -18.87
C SER A 531 16.70 15.08 -18.08
N HIS A 532 16.89 15.95 -17.07
CA HIS A 532 15.79 16.52 -16.30
C HIS A 532 14.85 17.38 -17.16
N GLU A 533 15.39 18.23 -18.04
CA GLU A 533 14.59 19.02 -18.98
C GLU A 533 13.80 18.14 -19.95
N LEU A 534 14.42 17.07 -20.47
CA LEU A 534 13.77 16.08 -21.34
C LEU A 534 12.64 15.35 -20.61
N ASN A 535 12.86 14.89 -19.38
CA ASN A 535 11.83 14.22 -18.59
C ASN A 535 10.65 15.14 -18.26
N LYS A 536 10.90 16.43 -17.97
CA LYS A 536 9.83 17.43 -17.82
C LYS A 536 9.00 17.57 -19.10
N LYS A 537 9.66 17.65 -20.27
CA LYS A 537 8.99 17.70 -21.58
C LYS A 537 8.17 16.43 -21.85
N LEU A 538 8.74 15.25 -21.59
CA LEU A 538 8.03 13.97 -21.76
C LEU A 538 6.77 13.93 -20.90
N LYS A 539 6.85 14.30 -19.62
CA LYS A 539 5.68 14.35 -18.73
C LYS A 539 4.61 15.33 -19.22
N SER A 540 5.01 16.49 -19.76
CA SER A 540 4.05 17.44 -20.35
C SER A 540 3.37 16.87 -21.61
N LEU A 541 4.11 16.15 -22.45
CA LEU A 541 3.58 15.50 -23.64
C LEU A 541 2.67 14.31 -23.31
N GLU A 542 2.95 13.55 -22.24
CA GLU A 542 2.07 12.48 -21.76
C GLU A 542 0.72 13.02 -21.28
N ILE A 543 0.74 14.11 -20.49
CA ILE A 543 -0.48 14.79 -20.04
C ILE A 543 -1.27 15.30 -21.26
N GLU A 544 -0.59 15.92 -22.23
CA GLU A 544 -1.22 16.40 -23.45
C GLU A 544 -1.82 15.27 -24.29
N ASN A 545 -1.12 14.15 -24.44
CA ASN A 545 -1.62 12.96 -25.15
C ASN A 545 -2.84 12.33 -24.45
N ALA A 546 -2.84 12.25 -23.12
CA ALA A 546 -3.98 11.79 -22.35
C ALA A 546 -5.19 12.70 -22.56
N ARG A 547 -4.97 14.03 -22.57
CA ARG A 547 -5.99 15.03 -22.87
C ARG A 547 -6.55 14.86 -24.29
N LEU A 548 -5.68 14.70 -25.29
CA LEU A 548 -6.07 14.51 -26.69
C LEU A 548 -6.87 13.22 -26.90
N LYS A 549 -6.48 12.10 -26.25
CA LYS A 549 -7.26 10.86 -26.25
C LYS A 549 -8.64 11.05 -25.63
N GLY A 550 -8.73 11.74 -24.49
CA GLY A 550 -10.01 12.07 -23.87
C GLY A 550 -10.90 12.91 -24.78
N LEU A 551 -10.31 13.91 -25.44
CA LEU A 551 -11.00 14.77 -26.40
C LEU A 551 -11.51 13.98 -27.62
N ALA A 552 -10.68 13.07 -28.16
CA ALA A 552 -11.04 12.21 -29.28
C ALA A 552 -12.23 11.32 -28.94
N ASN A 553 -12.22 10.64 -27.79
CA ASN A 553 -13.35 9.84 -27.31
C ASN A 553 -14.63 10.68 -27.13
N LEU A 554 -14.49 11.92 -26.65
CA LEU A 554 -15.61 12.85 -26.52
C LEU A 554 -16.19 13.27 -27.87
N TYR A 555 -15.34 13.48 -28.89
CA TYR A 555 -15.82 13.79 -30.23
C TYR A 555 -16.44 12.58 -30.92
N GLU A 556 -15.89 11.38 -30.75
CA GLU A 556 -16.50 10.14 -31.28
C GLU A 556 -17.90 9.91 -30.71
N THR A 557 -18.07 10.05 -29.39
CA THR A 557 -19.38 9.94 -28.73
C THR A 557 -20.35 11.02 -29.23
N LYS A 558 -19.90 12.26 -29.43
CA LYS A 558 -20.72 13.32 -30.05
C LYS A 558 -21.11 13.00 -31.49
N ILE A 559 -20.18 12.51 -32.31
CA ILE A 559 -20.45 12.14 -33.71
C ILE A 559 -21.47 11.00 -33.77
N ASN A 560 -21.33 9.99 -32.91
CA ASN A 560 -22.30 8.90 -32.83
C ASN A 560 -23.69 9.41 -32.41
N ASN A 561 -23.77 10.30 -31.41
CA ASN A 561 -25.02 10.94 -31.02
C ASN A 561 -25.64 11.81 -32.12
N LEU A 562 -24.83 12.47 -32.95
CA LEU A 562 -25.33 13.23 -34.10
C LEU A 562 -25.86 12.29 -35.19
N LYS A 563 -25.19 11.16 -35.44
CA LYS A 563 -25.65 10.14 -36.40
C LYS A 563 -26.98 9.52 -35.96
N THR A 564 -27.14 9.20 -34.67
CA THR A 564 -28.41 8.66 -34.15
C THR A 564 -29.54 9.68 -34.27
N LYS A 565 -29.30 10.94 -33.88
CA LYS A 565 -30.29 12.03 -34.06
C LYS A 565 -30.64 12.25 -35.53
N GLN A 566 -29.67 12.18 -36.44
CA GLN A 566 -29.93 12.30 -37.87
C GLN A 566 -30.82 11.17 -38.37
N ALA A 567 -30.56 9.93 -37.96
CA ALA A 567 -31.40 8.78 -38.31
C ALA A 567 -32.82 8.91 -37.74
N GLU A 568 -32.97 9.38 -36.50
CA GLU A 568 -34.28 9.66 -35.89
C GLU A 568 -35.06 10.72 -36.66
N ILE A 569 -34.43 11.85 -37.01
CA ILE A 569 -35.06 12.92 -37.79
C ILE A 569 -35.49 12.40 -39.16
N LEU A 570 -34.65 11.60 -39.84
CA LEU A 570 -35.00 11.01 -41.14
C LEU A 570 -36.19 10.05 -41.04
N ASN A 571 -36.23 9.21 -40.00
CA ASN A 571 -37.35 8.31 -39.76
C ASN A 571 -38.64 9.07 -39.46
N GLN A 572 -38.59 10.06 -38.56
CA GLN A 572 -39.75 10.91 -38.25
C GLN A 572 -40.23 11.71 -39.48
N THR A 573 -39.29 12.18 -40.31
CA THR A 573 -39.63 12.90 -41.55
C THR A 573 -40.30 11.94 -42.55
N SER A 574 -39.82 10.71 -42.65
CA SER A 574 -40.39 9.66 -43.51
C SER A 574 -41.79 9.24 -43.06
N GLU A 575 -42.03 9.09 -41.76
CA GLU A 575 -43.36 8.80 -41.21
C GLU A 575 -44.33 9.97 -41.41
N LYS A 576 -43.88 11.21 -41.19
CA LYS A 576 -44.68 12.41 -41.47
C LYS A 576 -45.03 12.51 -42.96
N ALA A 577 -44.10 12.19 -43.85
CA ALA A 577 -44.37 12.14 -45.29
C ALA A 577 -45.39 11.05 -45.64
N LYS A 578 -45.27 9.85 -45.06
CA LYS A 578 -46.21 8.74 -45.28
C LYS A 578 -47.63 9.08 -44.81
N THR A 579 -47.78 9.59 -43.60
CA THR A 579 -49.08 10.00 -43.04
C THR A 579 -49.72 11.14 -43.84
N PHE A 580 -48.90 12.07 -44.34
CA PHE A 580 -49.37 13.14 -45.21
C PHE A 580 -49.89 12.60 -46.56
N ILE A 581 -49.15 11.68 -47.20
CA ILE A 581 -49.57 11.02 -48.44
C ILE A 581 -50.86 10.22 -48.22
N GLU A 582 -50.97 9.46 -47.13
CA GLU A 582 -52.21 8.74 -46.77
C GLU A 582 -53.39 9.70 -46.57
N GLY A 583 -53.15 10.85 -45.93
CA GLY A 583 -54.15 11.92 -45.78
C GLY A 583 -54.60 12.51 -47.12
N ILE A 584 -53.67 12.71 -48.06
CA ILE A 584 -54.00 13.15 -49.42
C ILE A 584 -54.80 12.08 -50.15
N ASN A 585 -54.40 10.80 -50.09
CA ASN A 585 -55.13 9.70 -50.73
C ASN A 585 -56.56 9.58 -50.22
N ARG A 586 -56.80 9.71 -48.89
CA ARG A 586 -58.15 9.76 -48.32
C ARG A 586 -58.98 10.92 -48.87
N LYS A 587 -58.39 12.13 -48.96
CA LYS A 587 -59.06 13.28 -49.58
C LYS A 587 -59.37 13.02 -51.06
N PHE A 588 -58.45 12.39 -51.78
CA PHE A 588 -58.61 12.04 -53.18
C PHE A 588 -59.76 11.04 -53.38
N GLU A 589 -59.82 9.98 -52.57
CA GLU A 589 -60.91 9.00 -52.58
C GLU A 589 -62.27 9.63 -52.23
N SER A 590 -62.32 10.48 -51.20
CA SER A 590 -63.56 11.20 -50.85
C SER A 590 -64.04 12.11 -51.99
N THR A 591 -63.11 12.72 -52.72
CA THR A 591 -63.41 13.58 -53.87
C THR A 591 -63.93 12.75 -55.05
N ILE A 592 -63.33 11.59 -55.34
CA ILE A 592 -63.82 10.66 -56.37
C ILE A 592 -65.19 10.09 -56.00
N LYS A 593 -65.41 9.76 -54.72
CA LYS A 593 -66.70 9.29 -54.23
C LYS A 593 -67.79 10.35 -54.43
N ASN A 594 -67.51 11.60 -54.06
CA ASN A 594 -68.42 12.72 -54.30
C ASN A 594 -68.73 12.92 -55.80
N ILE A 595 -67.74 12.73 -56.68
CA ILE A 595 -67.94 12.80 -58.14
C ILE A 595 -68.83 11.65 -58.64
N ARG A 596 -68.69 10.43 -58.09
CA ARG A 596 -69.51 9.27 -58.47
C ARG A 596 -70.96 9.37 -57.97
N GLU A 597 -71.18 9.94 -56.79
CA GLU A 597 -72.52 10.13 -56.22
C GLU A 597 -73.26 11.33 -56.84
N SER A 598 -72.52 12.29 -57.41
CA SER A 598 -73.08 13.47 -58.08
C SER A 598 -73.25 13.26 -59.59
N GLU A 599 -74.08 12.30 -60.01
CA GLU A 599 -74.50 12.21 -61.40
C GLU A 599 -75.37 13.42 -61.77
N ALA A 600 -74.89 14.24 -62.72
CA ALA A 600 -75.61 15.29 -63.44
C ALA A 600 -75.63 16.75 -62.91
N ASP A 601 -74.48 17.31 -62.48
CA ASP A 601 -74.35 18.79 -62.41
C ASP A 601 -72.99 19.36 -62.89
N LYS A 602 -73.00 20.08 -64.02
CA LYS A 602 -71.78 20.62 -64.69
C LYS A 602 -70.98 21.63 -63.85
N LYS A 603 -71.59 22.24 -62.82
CA LYS A 603 -70.91 23.21 -61.93
C LYS A 603 -70.09 22.51 -60.83
N ILE A 604 -70.58 21.41 -60.27
CA ILE A 604 -69.89 20.67 -59.19
C ILE A 604 -68.62 20.00 -59.73
N ILE A 605 -68.69 19.45 -60.96
CA ILE A 605 -67.53 18.85 -61.65
C ILE A 605 -66.39 19.86 -61.85
N LYS A 606 -66.70 21.15 -62.06
CA LYS A 606 -65.67 22.19 -62.25
C LYS A 606 -64.96 22.53 -60.93
N GLN A 607 -65.71 22.66 -59.83
CA GLN A 607 -65.15 22.94 -58.50
C GLN A 607 -64.32 21.77 -57.97
N GLU A 608 -64.76 20.52 -58.16
CA GLU A 608 -64.00 19.35 -57.73
C GLU A 608 -62.76 19.09 -58.60
N LYS A 609 -62.80 19.43 -59.91
CA LYS A 609 -61.59 19.44 -60.77
C LYS A 609 -60.54 20.46 -60.30
N GLU A 610 -60.96 21.62 -59.82
CA GLU A 610 -60.05 22.62 -59.24
C GLU A 610 -59.42 22.13 -57.94
N LYS A 611 -60.19 21.47 -57.05
CA LYS A 611 -59.65 20.82 -55.85
C LYS A 611 -58.66 19.71 -56.17
N ILE A 612 -58.92 18.90 -57.20
CA ILE A 612 -57.98 17.86 -57.68
C ILE A 612 -56.69 18.50 -58.22
N ASN A 613 -56.77 19.61 -58.95
CA ASN A 613 -55.59 20.32 -59.44
C ASN A 613 -54.78 20.96 -58.31
N GLN A 614 -55.43 21.51 -57.28
CA GLN A 614 -54.74 22.01 -56.08
C GLN A 614 -54.03 20.87 -55.33
N LEU A 615 -54.71 19.73 -55.12
CA LEU A 615 -54.10 18.55 -54.49
C LEU A 615 -52.92 18.00 -55.31
N LYS A 616 -52.99 18.00 -56.65
CA LYS A 616 -51.86 17.63 -57.52
C LYS A 616 -50.68 18.60 -57.42
N GLN A 617 -50.94 19.90 -57.25
CA GLN A 617 -49.89 20.89 -57.04
C GLN A 617 -49.21 20.75 -55.67
N ASP A 618 -49.97 20.38 -54.63
CA ASP A 618 -49.42 20.16 -53.29
C ASP A 618 -48.58 18.87 -53.21
N VAL A 619 -48.92 17.82 -53.97
CA VAL A 619 -48.09 16.61 -54.10
C VAL A 619 -46.80 16.89 -54.88
N ASN A 620 -46.86 17.69 -55.96
CA ASN A 620 -45.68 18.05 -56.75
C ASN A 620 -44.70 18.98 -56.03
N LYS A 621 -45.11 19.66 -54.93
CA LYS A 621 -44.18 20.43 -54.09
C LYS A 621 -43.29 19.57 -53.18
N PHE A 622 -43.66 18.31 -52.95
CA PHE A 622 -42.90 17.36 -52.11
C PHE A 622 -42.20 16.24 -52.90
N TYR A 623 -42.51 16.09 -54.20
CA TYR A 623 -41.84 15.17 -55.11
C TYR A 623 -40.86 15.92 -56.03
N THR A 624 -39.65 16.16 -55.55
CA THR A 624 -38.46 16.25 -56.40
C THR A 624 -37.60 15.02 -56.12
N PRO A 625 -37.70 13.95 -56.92
CA PRO A 625 -36.66 12.94 -56.93
C PRO A 625 -35.44 13.55 -57.62
N GLU A 626 -34.42 13.92 -56.85
CA GLU A 626 -33.05 13.94 -57.38
C GLU A 626 -32.65 12.49 -57.67
N ASN A 627 -33.08 11.99 -58.83
CA ASN A 627 -32.60 10.73 -59.35
C ASN A 627 -31.50 11.00 -60.37
N ASN A 628 -30.32 10.50 -60.00
CA ASN A 628 -29.39 9.75 -60.83
C ASN A 628 -28.68 10.50 -61.96
N ASP A 629 -27.39 10.67 -61.71
CA ASP A 629 -26.30 10.69 -62.66
C ASP A 629 -26.58 9.80 -63.90
N GLU A 630 -26.96 10.43 -65.00
CA GLU A 630 -26.77 9.85 -66.33
C GLU A 630 -25.37 10.20 -66.84
N PHE A 631 -24.59 9.14 -67.02
CA PHE A 631 -23.34 9.07 -67.78
C PHE A 631 -23.53 9.54 -69.22
N VAL A 632 -22.69 10.46 -69.71
CA VAL A 632 -22.42 10.66 -71.15
C VAL A 632 -20.93 11.03 -71.37
N PRO A 633 -20.26 10.51 -72.42
CA PRO A 633 -18.83 10.18 -72.41
C PRO A 633 -17.86 11.23 -73.00
N HIS A 634 -16.58 11.06 -72.64
CA HIS A 634 -15.35 11.47 -73.33
C HIS A 634 -15.28 12.86 -74.00
N ARG A 635 -14.72 13.82 -73.27
CA ARG A 635 -14.04 15.00 -73.83
C ARG A 635 -12.58 15.01 -73.35
N LYS A 636 -11.60 15.16 -74.25
CA LYS A 636 -10.18 15.33 -73.87
C LYS A 636 -9.99 16.64 -73.08
N LEU A 637 -9.35 16.55 -71.91
CA LEU A 637 -9.01 17.68 -71.04
C LEU A 637 -8.06 18.66 -71.77
N LYS A 638 -8.33 19.96 -71.68
CA LYS A 638 -7.48 21.03 -72.24
C LYS A 638 -6.91 21.93 -71.15
N ILE A 639 -5.80 22.60 -71.46
CA ILE A 639 -5.23 23.66 -70.61
C ILE A 639 -6.29 24.76 -70.43
N GLY A 640 -6.56 25.14 -69.18
CA GLY A 640 -7.62 26.07 -68.81
C GLY A 640 -8.93 25.44 -68.31
N ASP A 641 -9.10 24.11 -68.41
CA ASP A 641 -10.28 23.44 -67.85
C ASP A 641 -10.26 23.43 -66.31
N TYR A 642 -11.43 23.63 -65.69
CA TYR A 642 -11.61 23.51 -64.24
C TYR A 642 -11.86 22.04 -63.90
N VAL A 643 -10.99 21.45 -63.08
CA VAL A 643 -11.00 20.03 -62.75
C VAL A 643 -11.01 19.80 -61.26
N LYS A 644 -11.63 18.70 -60.84
CA LYS A 644 -11.66 18.21 -59.46
C LYS A 644 -10.91 16.89 -59.37
N LEU A 645 -10.24 16.65 -58.23
CA LEU A 645 -9.66 15.35 -57.95
C LEU A 645 -10.75 14.32 -57.64
N LYS A 646 -10.61 13.10 -58.16
CA LYS A 646 -11.38 11.95 -57.66
C LYS A 646 -11.07 11.79 -56.16
N ASP A 647 -12.12 11.64 -55.34
CA ASP A 647 -12.06 11.44 -53.87
C ASP A 647 -11.55 12.61 -53.01
N SER A 648 -11.48 13.84 -53.55
CA SER A 648 -11.14 15.04 -52.75
C SER A 648 -12.01 16.26 -53.09
N THR A 649 -12.16 17.21 -52.17
CA THR A 649 -12.82 18.51 -52.42
C THR A 649 -11.94 19.49 -53.20
N THR A 650 -10.68 19.14 -53.47
CA THR A 650 -9.72 20.00 -54.16
C THR A 650 -10.08 20.16 -55.64
N SER A 651 -10.32 21.40 -56.07
CA SER A 651 -10.61 21.77 -57.45
C SER A 651 -9.70 22.90 -57.92
N GLY A 652 -9.23 22.83 -59.17
CA GLY A 652 -8.27 23.78 -59.71
C GLY A 652 -8.31 23.87 -61.23
N ILE A 653 -7.59 24.84 -61.77
CA ILE A 653 -7.46 25.05 -63.22
C ILE A 653 -6.23 24.31 -63.71
N ILE A 654 -6.34 23.61 -64.84
CA ILE A 654 -5.17 23.01 -65.51
C ILE A 654 -4.27 24.11 -66.07
N THR A 655 -3.03 24.21 -65.59
CA THR A 655 -2.03 25.15 -66.12
C THR A 655 -1.13 24.53 -67.17
N GLU A 656 -0.76 23.25 -67.01
CA GLU A 656 0.16 22.53 -67.91
C GLU A 656 -0.25 21.06 -68.03
N ILE A 657 -0.14 20.49 -69.23
CA ILE A 657 -0.36 19.07 -69.51
C ILE A 657 0.92 18.49 -70.11
N ASP A 658 1.54 17.52 -69.44
CA ASP A 658 2.68 16.75 -69.95
C ASP A 658 2.16 15.42 -70.51
N GLU A 659 1.97 15.36 -71.83
CA GLU A 659 1.45 14.17 -72.53
C GLU A 659 2.44 12.98 -72.51
N GLN A 660 3.75 13.23 -72.42
CA GLN A 660 4.75 12.16 -72.38
C GLN A 660 4.76 11.45 -71.02
N LYS A 661 4.55 12.18 -69.92
CA LYS A 661 4.53 11.62 -68.56
C LYS A 661 3.13 11.32 -68.01
N LYS A 662 2.07 11.59 -68.78
CA LYS A 662 0.65 11.45 -68.36
C LYS A 662 0.33 12.18 -67.05
N ARG A 663 0.93 13.35 -66.83
CA ARG A 663 0.72 14.19 -65.63
C ARG A 663 0.21 15.57 -66.03
N VAL A 664 -0.58 16.16 -65.14
CA VAL A 664 -1.23 17.47 -65.30
C VAL A 664 -0.92 18.31 -64.07
N SER A 665 -0.49 19.55 -64.29
CA SER A 665 -0.33 20.54 -63.22
C SER A 665 -1.64 21.31 -63.05
N ILE A 666 -2.20 21.28 -61.85
CA ILE A 666 -3.40 22.06 -61.48
C ILE A 666 -3.02 23.16 -60.49
N THR A 667 -3.66 24.32 -60.63
CA THR A 667 -3.58 25.42 -59.66
C THR A 667 -4.89 25.53 -58.90
N SER A 668 -4.84 25.34 -57.58
CA SER A 668 -5.98 25.46 -56.66
C SER A 668 -5.64 26.52 -55.61
N GLY A 669 -6.21 27.72 -55.75
CA GLY A 669 -5.79 28.88 -54.95
C GLY A 669 -4.32 29.25 -55.22
N ASN A 670 -3.48 29.23 -54.17
CA ASN A 670 -2.05 29.57 -54.25
C ASN A 670 -1.13 28.33 -54.42
N LEU A 671 -1.69 27.13 -54.56
CA LEU A 671 -0.93 25.86 -54.62
C LEU A 671 -0.90 25.29 -56.05
N LYS A 672 0.28 24.94 -56.56
CA LYS A 672 0.49 24.22 -57.83
C LYS A 672 0.75 22.73 -57.53
N LEU A 673 -0.10 21.83 -58.02
CA LEU A 673 -0.06 20.39 -57.75
C LEU A 673 0.14 19.57 -59.04
N ASN A 674 1.00 18.54 -59.01
CA ASN A 674 1.30 17.68 -60.17
C ASN A 674 0.66 16.29 -60.04
N ILE A 675 -0.40 16.04 -60.81
CA ILE A 675 -1.33 14.92 -60.61
C ILE A 675 -1.40 14.05 -61.87
N LYS A 676 -1.66 12.75 -61.73
CA LYS A 676 -1.85 11.84 -62.88
C LYS A 676 -3.18 12.13 -63.58
N LEU A 677 -3.18 12.08 -64.91
CA LEU A 677 -4.33 12.40 -65.77
C LEU A 677 -5.57 11.52 -65.49
N SER A 678 -5.38 10.32 -64.94
CA SER A 678 -6.45 9.38 -64.53
C SER A 678 -7.29 9.83 -63.34
N ASN A 679 -6.77 10.74 -62.52
CA ASN A 679 -7.35 11.10 -61.22
C ASN A 679 -8.12 12.44 -61.25
N LEU A 680 -8.38 12.97 -62.45
CA LEU A 680 -9.05 14.26 -62.66
C LEU A 680 -10.39 14.09 -63.36
N GLU A 681 -11.38 14.88 -62.93
CA GLU A 681 -12.71 14.99 -63.54
C GLU A 681 -13.06 16.45 -63.86
N LEU A 682 -13.79 16.68 -64.96
CA LEU A 682 -14.24 18.02 -65.37
C LEU A 682 -15.31 18.54 -64.40
N ALA A 683 -15.10 19.74 -63.85
CA ALA A 683 -16.04 20.40 -62.96
C ALA A 683 -16.52 21.73 -63.57
N LYS A 684 -17.82 22.02 -63.50
CA LYS A 684 -18.36 23.35 -63.88
C LYS A 684 -17.99 24.37 -62.80
N LYS A 685 -17.45 25.53 -63.19
CA LYS A 685 -17.15 26.65 -62.29
C LYS A 685 -18.45 27.08 -61.59
N LYS A 686 -18.59 26.77 -60.30
CA LYS A 686 -19.73 27.21 -59.47
C LYS A 686 -19.58 28.72 -59.26
N LYS A 687 -20.67 29.48 -59.49
CA LYS A 687 -20.76 30.92 -59.19
C LYS A 687 -20.30 31.17 -57.75
N GLU A 688 -19.50 32.22 -57.56
CA GLU A 688 -19.12 32.75 -56.26
C GLU A 688 -20.35 32.81 -55.36
N ILE A 689 -20.28 32.08 -54.25
CA ILE A 689 -21.24 32.25 -53.16
C ILE A 689 -20.79 33.52 -52.47
N ALA A 690 -21.72 34.49 -52.48
CA ALA A 690 -21.61 35.79 -51.85
C ALA A 690 -20.92 35.71 -50.48
N GLU A 691 -20.05 36.68 -50.23
CA GLU A 691 -19.56 37.01 -48.90
C GLU A 691 -20.72 36.99 -47.91
N TYR A 692 -20.80 35.95 -47.09
CA TYR A 692 -21.40 36.11 -45.78
C TYR A 692 -20.41 36.97 -45.00
N LYS A 693 -20.61 38.30 -45.05
CA LYS A 693 -20.28 39.15 -43.91
C LYS A 693 -21.11 38.61 -42.76
N THR A 694 -20.54 37.70 -41.98
CA THR A 694 -20.94 37.55 -40.59
C THR A 694 -20.66 38.91 -39.96
N GLU A 695 -21.71 39.71 -39.78
CA GLU A 695 -21.72 40.69 -38.71
C GLU A 695 -21.37 39.92 -37.43
N TYR A 696 -20.10 39.97 -37.04
CA TYR A 696 -19.69 39.68 -35.69
C TYR A 696 -20.33 40.78 -34.86
N ARG A 697 -21.55 40.55 -34.38
CA ARG A 697 -21.99 41.26 -33.18
C ARG A 697 -21.07 40.75 -32.08
N PRO A 698 -20.15 41.58 -31.54
CA PRO A 698 -19.36 41.15 -30.41
C PRO A 698 -20.38 40.80 -29.31
N TYR A 699 -20.37 39.56 -28.87
CA TYR A 699 -20.97 39.23 -27.58
C TYR A 699 -20.16 40.05 -26.58
N ILE A 700 -20.74 41.13 -26.07
CA ILE A 700 -20.17 41.87 -24.96
C ILE A 700 -20.40 40.95 -23.75
N PRO A 701 -19.38 40.27 -23.21
CA PRO A 701 -19.58 39.52 -21.99
C PRO A 701 -20.05 40.50 -20.92
N ASN A 702 -21.07 40.11 -20.15
CA ASN A 702 -21.38 40.84 -18.93
C ASN A 702 -20.08 41.02 -18.16
N THR A 703 -19.72 42.24 -17.76
CA THR A 703 -18.47 42.53 -17.04
C THR A 703 -18.39 41.86 -15.67
N ARG A 704 -19.41 41.07 -15.30
CA ARG A 704 -19.54 40.38 -14.03
C ARG A 704 -20.03 38.94 -14.21
N LEU A 705 -19.30 38.00 -13.61
CA LEU A 705 -19.65 36.58 -13.50
C LEU A 705 -20.12 36.26 -12.07
N ASP A 706 -21.34 35.71 -11.92
CA ASP A 706 -21.88 35.28 -10.62
C ASP A 706 -21.80 33.75 -10.48
N ILE A 707 -21.02 33.30 -9.49
CA ILE A 707 -20.76 31.89 -9.22
C ILE A 707 -21.26 31.43 -7.85
N ARG A 708 -22.09 32.24 -7.17
CA ARG A 708 -22.62 31.89 -5.84
C ARG A 708 -23.49 30.62 -5.89
N GLY A 709 -23.33 29.76 -4.88
CA GLY A 709 -24.11 28.53 -4.73
C GLY A 709 -23.67 27.34 -5.59
N ARG A 710 -22.62 27.50 -6.40
CA ARG A 710 -22.04 26.43 -7.24
C ARG A 710 -20.90 25.70 -6.53
N LYS A 711 -20.59 24.48 -6.97
CA LYS A 711 -19.45 23.71 -6.45
C LYS A 711 -18.14 24.16 -7.10
N PRO A 712 -16.99 24.16 -6.39
CA PRO A 712 -15.69 24.62 -6.91
C PRO A 712 -15.26 23.93 -8.21
N GLU A 713 -15.57 22.64 -8.37
CA GLU A 713 -15.21 21.82 -9.54
C GLU A 713 -15.96 22.22 -10.81
N GLU A 714 -17.16 22.82 -10.69
CA GLU A 714 -17.99 23.24 -11.82
C GLU A 714 -17.65 24.65 -12.32
N VAL A 715 -17.15 25.51 -11.43
CA VAL A 715 -16.88 26.92 -11.71
C VAL A 715 -15.50 27.17 -12.31
N GLU A 716 -14.55 26.25 -12.16
CA GLU A 716 -13.19 26.39 -12.71
C GLU A 716 -13.23 26.60 -14.23
N PHE A 717 -14.00 25.78 -14.94
CA PHE A 717 -14.15 25.91 -16.39
C PHE A 717 -14.84 27.21 -16.80
N GLU A 718 -15.86 27.65 -16.06
CA GLU A 718 -16.60 28.88 -16.36
C GLU A 718 -15.76 30.14 -16.12
N ILE A 719 -14.93 30.15 -15.07
CA ILE A 719 -14.02 31.27 -14.79
C ILE A 719 -12.97 31.40 -15.90
N ILE A 720 -12.37 30.29 -16.33
CA ILE A 720 -11.38 30.29 -17.42
C ILE A 720 -12.02 30.79 -18.71
N LYS A 721 -13.17 30.21 -19.09
CA LYS A 721 -13.91 30.63 -20.27
C LYS A 721 -14.30 32.11 -20.23
N PHE A 722 -14.73 32.60 -19.07
CA PHE A 722 -15.10 34.00 -18.88
C PHE A 722 -13.91 34.96 -19.06
N ILE A 723 -12.73 34.59 -18.58
CA ILE A 723 -11.50 35.37 -18.77
C ILE A 723 -11.09 35.38 -20.24
N ASP A 724 -11.13 34.22 -20.91
CA ASP A 724 -10.79 34.11 -22.34
C ASP A 724 -11.76 34.91 -23.22
N ASP A 725 -13.07 34.81 -22.95
CA ASP A 725 -14.11 35.57 -23.65
C ASP A 725 -13.96 37.08 -23.42
N SER A 726 -13.59 37.50 -22.19
CA SER A 726 -13.39 38.91 -21.83
C SER A 726 -12.13 39.51 -22.43
N TYR A 727 -11.04 38.74 -22.48
CA TYR A 727 -9.80 39.13 -23.15
C TYR A 727 -10.02 39.22 -24.68
N ALA A 728 -10.73 38.26 -25.27
CA ALA A 728 -11.10 38.30 -26.69
C ALA A 728 -12.01 39.48 -27.05
N ALA A 729 -12.83 39.94 -26.08
CA ALA A 729 -13.67 41.14 -26.21
C ALA A 729 -12.93 42.45 -25.86
N ASN A 730 -11.64 42.41 -25.56
CA ASN A 730 -10.80 43.58 -25.23
C ASN A 730 -11.30 44.36 -24.01
N VAL A 731 -11.88 43.68 -23.03
CA VAL A 731 -12.37 44.27 -21.78
C VAL A 731 -11.22 44.38 -20.78
N GLU A 732 -10.88 45.60 -20.35
CA GLU A 732 -9.75 45.83 -19.44
C GLU A 732 -10.00 45.28 -18.02
N ARG A 733 -11.27 45.28 -17.56
CA ARG A 733 -11.65 44.96 -16.18
C ARG A 733 -12.93 44.14 -16.09
N VAL A 734 -12.88 43.05 -15.34
CA VAL A 734 -14.04 42.16 -15.10
C VAL A 734 -14.13 41.75 -13.63
N GLU A 735 -15.33 41.35 -13.21
CA GLU A 735 -15.66 41.04 -11.82
C GLU A 735 -16.17 39.60 -11.66
N ILE A 736 -15.75 38.91 -10.60
CA ILE A 736 -16.27 37.60 -10.21
C ILE A 736 -16.91 37.69 -8.83
N LEU A 737 -18.22 37.46 -8.77
CA LEU A 737 -18.99 37.40 -7.53
C LEU A 737 -19.05 35.96 -7.02
N HIS A 738 -18.29 35.66 -5.96
CA HIS A 738 -18.25 34.34 -5.33
C HIS A 738 -18.89 34.31 -3.93
N GLY A 739 -19.19 35.48 -3.35
CA GLY A 739 -19.80 35.62 -2.02
C GLY A 739 -18.82 35.40 -0.86
N LYS A 740 -19.27 35.74 0.36
CA LYS A 740 -18.48 35.75 1.60
C LYS A 740 -18.63 34.49 2.48
N GLY A 741 -19.18 33.40 1.95
CA GLY A 741 -19.57 32.20 2.72
C GLY A 741 -18.40 31.45 3.39
N THR A 742 -18.29 30.14 3.18
CA THR A 742 -17.23 29.31 3.80
C THR A 742 -15.80 29.59 3.28
N GLY A 743 -15.62 30.56 2.37
CA GLY A 743 -14.33 30.94 1.80
C GLY A 743 -13.76 29.96 0.75
N ILE A 744 -14.44 28.85 0.48
CA ILE A 744 -13.95 27.80 -0.45
C ILE A 744 -13.94 28.30 -1.91
N LEU A 745 -15.00 28.97 -2.36
CA LEU A 745 -15.04 29.56 -3.70
C LEU A 745 -14.06 30.73 -3.85
N LYS A 746 -13.88 31.52 -2.79
CA LYS A 746 -12.90 32.62 -2.73
C LYS A 746 -11.47 32.10 -2.93
N SER A 747 -11.06 31.06 -2.18
CA SER A 747 -9.72 30.48 -2.30
C SER A 747 -9.52 29.79 -3.65
N SER A 748 -10.56 29.15 -4.20
CA SER A 748 -10.52 28.54 -5.53
C SER A 748 -10.31 29.59 -6.65
N VAL A 749 -11.06 30.70 -6.63
CA VAL A 749 -10.91 31.81 -7.58
C VAL A 749 -9.50 32.40 -7.52
N GLN A 750 -8.99 32.70 -6.32
CA GLN A 750 -7.63 33.25 -6.17
C GLN A 750 -6.54 32.30 -6.67
N LYS A 751 -6.66 31.00 -6.39
CA LYS A 751 -5.71 29.97 -6.85
C LYS A 751 -5.70 29.83 -8.37
N LEU A 752 -6.85 30.01 -9.01
CA LEU A 752 -7.00 29.99 -10.47
C LEU A 752 -6.41 31.24 -11.11
N LEU A 753 -6.76 32.43 -10.62
CA LEU A 753 -6.28 33.70 -11.16
C LEU A 753 -4.77 33.86 -11.04
N GLY A 754 -4.18 33.41 -9.93
CA GLY A 754 -2.73 33.46 -9.73
C GLY A 754 -1.91 32.59 -10.71
N LYS A 755 -2.55 31.64 -11.39
CA LYS A 755 -1.89 30.78 -12.39
C LYS A 755 -2.21 31.17 -13.83
N HIS A 756 -3.15 32.09 -14.06
CA HIS A 756 -3.67 32.40 -15.38
C HIS A 756 -2.79 33.44 -16.11
N SER A 757 -2.30 33.10 -17.31
CA SER A 757 -1.32 33.93 -18.04
C SER A 757 -1.88 35.28 -18.54
N LEU A 758 -3.19 35.36 -18.77
CA LEU A 758 -3.90 36.56 -19.28
C LEU A 758 -4.26 37.59 -18.20
N VAL A 759 -4.12 37.25 -16.92
CA VAL A 759 -4.42 38.16 -15.80
C VAL A 759 -3.20 39.04 -15.53
N LYS A 760 -3.40 40.36 -15.50
CA LYS A 760 -2.38 41.34 -15.16
C LYS A 760 -2.32 41.56 -13.65
N ASN A 761 -3.47 41.74 -13.01
CA ASN A 761 -3.60 41.92 -11.58
C ASN A 761 -5.00 41.51 -11.11
N PHE A 762 -5.18 41.17 -9.83
CA PHE A 762 -6.49 40.93 -9.24
C PHE A 762 -6.52 41.32 -7.76
N TYR A 763 -7.64 41.88 -7.32
CA TYR A 763 -7.84 42.35 -5.94
C TYR A 763 -9.32 42.28 -5.56
N PHE A 764 -9.63 42.38 -4.27
CA PHE A 764 -11.02 42.41 -3.82
C PHE A 764 -11.67 43.76 -4.11
N ALA A 765 -12.97 43.77 -4.35
CA ALA A 765 -13.72 45.01 -4.49
C ALA A 765 -13.72 45.82 -3.18
N ASP A 766 -13.93 47.14 -3.27
CA ASP A 766 -14.08 47.99 -2.10
C ASP A 766 -15.28 47.58 -1.25
N VAL A 767 -15.22 47.90 0.06
CA VAL A 767 -16.23 47.49 1.05
C VAL A 767 -17.64 47.96 0.65
N GLU A 768 -17.75 49.12 -0.02
CA GLU A 768 -19.02 49.70 -0.49
C GLU A 768 -19.67 48.92 -1.65
N VAL A 769 -18.89 48.15 -2.43
CA VAL A 769 -19.37 47.44 -3.64
C VAL A 769 -19.55 45.93 -3.39
N GLY A 770 -19.14 45.43 -2.22
CA GLY A 770 -19.29 44.03 -1.82
C GLY A 770 -18.08 43.43 -1.12
N GLY A 771 -16.98 44.19 -1.01
CA GLY A 771 -15.77 43.79 -0.29
C GLY A 771 -15.16 42.50 -0.82
N ASP A 772 -14.71 41.67 0.12
CA ASP A 772 -14.05 40.39 -0.12
C ASP A 772 -14.94 39.27 -0.68
N GLY A 773 -16.21 39.57 -0.99
CA GLY A 773 -17.13 38.66 -1.69
C GLY A 773 -17.07 38.78 -3.23
N ILE A 774 -16.33 39.76 -3.74
CA ILE A 774 -16.14 40.02 -5.17
C ILE A 774 -14.63 40.15 -5.44
N THR A 775 -14.15 39.43 -6.46
CA THR A 775 -12.78 39.59 -6.96
C THR A 775 -12.82 40.34 -8.28
N ILE A 776 -12.06 41.42 -8.35
CA ILE A 776 -11.87 42.26 -9.52
C ILE A 776 -10.59 41.81 -10.23
N ILE A 777 -10.66 41.66 -11.54
CA ILE A 777 -9.58 41.18 -12.40
C ILE A 777 -9.26 42.25 -13.43
N GLU A 778 -7.99 42.60 -13.54
CA GLU A 778 -7.44 43.42 -14.62
C GLU A 778 -6.74 42.50 -15.62
N LEU A 779 -7.18 42.55 -16.87
CA LEU A 779 -6.63 41.75 -17.97
C LEU A 779 -5.47 42.48 -18.65
N LYS A 780 -4.59 41.74 -19.33
CA LYS A 780 -3.34 42.28 -19.91
C LYS A 780 -3.53 43.11 -21.16
#